data_AF-A0A821HQE4-F1
#
_entry.id   AF-A0A821HQE4-F1
#
_cell.length_a   1.000
_cell.length_b   1.000
_cell.length_c   1.000
_cell.angle_alpha   90.00
_cell.angle_beta   90.00
_cell.angle_gamma   90.00
#
_symmetry.space_group_name_H-M   'P 1'
#
loop_
_entity.id
_entity.type
_entity.pdbx_description
1 polymer ?
#
loop_
_entity_poly.entity_id
_entity_poly.type
_entity_poly.pdbx_seq_one_letter_code
_entity_poly.pdbx_strand_id
1 'polypeptide(L)'
;MRFGYLTVISYRWLKHRFNNELIINTTSGLFQGKEILTYDVSIRQYLGIPYGEKPVRFEMPILRKYNKKIVHAIERTSACLQAPGGLSYGPFELSDMYDEDCLTLNMFIPKTKSLIPKAIMVFCHGGSNQVGSGSLFDGSAVAAIGDVIIITINYRLNILGFLTPDRNIMSGNYGLHDQLLALKWISINAKNFNGDSKRITYVGHSAGASNAVLLAMSTRSKGLIARVIAQSGGPLNQWAIDQNPKVRYDNVVKRNGMDTKEKFIQSNIEQLKNLSTKEFRYMYHSGLGISPNYPFPVVDNDILTDNIEQMIRTGPLVNIDILIGATADESLYFAEDHIFRHYLPKNDRTIAYLTGNLESSTKSSTGQSTEYEQPRGFSYFKKNKYIKNYLQTNYPNHLCFYDEIQARYMPHINHQHNVTEVAHLYTNRLSDLMFYYDLVRFLHERLNSPSLASTYVYYYTYPPIFDFENVLRRMPHMVGHFAELDLIWGVPFFNRTNQTILNMPYNMNLSYTTKEIELSYQMIRYWTNFAKTGNPNEQNNISIYWPLYEKINKSYINFHPNKIHIENNFFEERFQFWDIISHRPICNPFRWYHTSLLIGILILTLLLILIFIFHNTIRSRRNIKPTELTTNNILVTYHFLPSVVS
;
A
#
# COMPACT_ATOMS: atom_id res chain seq x y z
N MET A 1 66.21 14.75 11.50
CA MET A 1 64.96 15.55 11.45
C MET A 1 64.34 15.72 10.05
N ARG A 2 65.06 15.64 8.92
CA ARG A 2 64.46 15.78 7.56
C ARG A 2 63.58 14.61 7.09
N PHE A 3 63.79 13.38 7.58
CA PHE A 3 62.99 12.20 7.19
C PHE A 3 61.59 12.15 7.82
N GLY A 4 61.40 12.69 9.02
CA GLY A 4 60.09 12.72 9.71
C GLY A 4 59.10 13.76 9.15
N TYR A 5 59.62 14.85 8.55
CA TYR A 5 58.78 15.86 7.91
C TYR A 5 58.21 15.39 6.56
N LEU A 6 59.00 14.64 5.77
CA LEU A 6 58.55 14.11 4.48
C LEU A 6 57.43 13.07 4.65
N THR A 7 57.53 12.16 5.63
CA THR A 7 56.49 11.16 5.92
C THR A 7 55.18 11.77 6.42
N VAL A 8 55.24 12.81 7.25
CA VAL A 8 54.04 13.54 7.72
C VAL A 8 53.39 14.34 6.59
N ILE A 9 54.17 14.95 5.71
CA ILE A 9 53.65 15.67 4.54
C ILE A 9 53.03 14.70 3.53
N SER A 10 53.66 13.56 3.24
CA SER A 10 53.07 12.54 2.37
C SER A 10 51.82 11.90 2.97
N TYR A 11 51.77 11.68 4.29
CA TYR A 11 50.56 11.19 4.97
C TYR A 11 49.44 12.22 4.95
N ARG A 12 49.74 13.50 5.21
CA ARG A 12 48.75 14.60 5.10
C ARG A 12 48.27 14.79 3.66
N TRP A 13 49.15 14.69 2.67
CA TRP A 13 48.80 14.81 1.25
C TRP A 13 47.98 13.63 0.76
N LEU A 14 48.34 12.40 1.14
CA LEU A 14 47.54 11.20 0.87
C LEU A 14 46.18 11.30 1.56
N LYS A 15 46.12 11.62 2.85
CA LYS A 15 44.85 11.81 3.59
C LYS A 15 43.98 12.93 2.98
N HIS A 16 44.59 14.02 2.52
CA HIS A 16 43.88 15.11 1.84
C HIS A 16 43.34 14.69 0.46
N ARG A 17 44.12 13.93 -0.31
CA ARG A 17 43.69 13.36 -1.60
C ARG A 17 42.57 12.33 -1.43
N PHE A 18 42.70 11.41 -0.47
CA PHE A 18 41.65 10.44 -0.12
C PHE A 18 40.38 11.13 0.39
N ASN A 19 40.50 12.19 1.18
CA ASN A 19 39.34 12.97 1.65
C ASN A 19 38.64 13.73 0.51
N ASN A 20 39.37 14.17 -0.53
CA ASN A 20 38.78 14.83 -1.70
C ASN A 20 38.12 13.84 -2.68
N GLU A 21 38.56 12.58 -2.74
CA GLU A 21 37.94 11.54 -3.59
C GLU A 21 36.53 11.13 -3.15
N LEU A 22 36.15 11.42 -1.91
CA LEU A 22 34.82 11.17 -1.37
C LEU A 22 33.90 12.40 -1.44
N ILE A 23 34.34 13.50 -2.05
CA ILE A 23 33.48 14.68 -2.26
C ILE A 23 32.75 14.53 -3.60
N ILE A 24 31.42 14.56 -3.57
CA ILE A 24 30.60 14.71 -4.77
C ILE A 24 30.17 16.17 -4.93
N ASN A 25 30.20 16.66 -6.16
CA ASN A 25 29.69 17.97 -6.51
C ASN A 25 28.34 17.79 -7.21
N THR A 26 27.28 18.34 -6.64
CA THR A 26 25.91 18.23 -7.16
C THR A 26 25.32 19.62 -7.37
N THR A 27 24.13 19.69 -7.96
CA THR A 27 23.39 20.96 -8.08
C THR A 27 22.96 21.54 -6.73
N SER A 28 22.94 20.75 -5.65
CA SER A 28 22.60 21.23 -4.30
C SER A 28 23.82 21.56 -3.43
N GLY A 29 25.03 21.15 -3.82
CA GLY A 29 26.26 21.52 -3.12
C GLY A 29 27.36 20.47 -3.18
N LEU A 30 28.35 20.63 -2.30
CA LEU A 30 29.48 19.72 -2.14
C LEU A 30 29.24 18.80 -0.93
N PHE A 31 29.22 17.49 -1.14
CA PHE A 31 28.94 16.51 -0.09
C PHE A 31 30.10 15.53 0.07
N GLN A 32 30.64 15.44 1.29
CA GLN A 32 31.66 14.46 1.63
C GLN A 32 31.01 13.23 2.27
N GLY A 33 31.11 12.09 1.58
CA GLY A 33 30.59 10.80 2.05
C GLY A 33 31.60 10.01 2.87
N LYS A 34 31.29 8.73 3.07
CA LYS A 34 32.19 7.71 3.67
C LYS A 34 32.30 6.48 2.78
N GLU A 35 33.36 5.72 2.96
CA GLU A 35 33.57 4.43 2.28
C GLU A 35 33.43 3.30 3.31
N ILE A 36 32.64 2.28 2.98
CA ILE A 36 32.47 1.06 3.80
C ILE A 36 32.74 -0.18 2.96
N LEU A 37 32.99 -1.32 3.60
CA LEU A 37 33.10 -2.62 2.93
C LEU A 37 31.81 -3.41 3.14
N THR A 38 31.21 -3.92 2.07
CA THR A 38 30.03 -4.79 2.11
C THR A 38 30.16 -5.86 1.03
N TYR A 39 30.05 -7.14 1.41
CA TYR A 39 30.20 -8.26 0.48
C TYR A 39 31.48 -8.16 -0.38
N ASP A 40 32.61 -7.88 0.26
CA ASP A 40 33.93 -7.66 -0.36
C ASP A 40 33.99 -6.55 -1.45
N VAL A 41 32.94 -5.72 -1.54
CA VAL A 41 32.87 -4.56 -2.41
C VAL A 41 32.93 -3.29 -1.56
N SER A 42 33.78 -2.36 -1.96
CA SER A 42 33.79 -1.02 -1.36
C SER A 42 32.57 -0.21 -1.83
N ILE A 43 31.82 0.33 -0.88
CA ILE A 43 30.63 1.16 -1.12
C ILE A 43 30.89 2.57 -0.63
N ARG A 44 30.71 3.56 -1.50
CA ARG A 44 30.64 4.97 -1.12
C ARG A 44 29.22 5.31 -0.69
N GLN A 45 29.07 5.73 0.55
CA GLN A 45 27.80 6.15 1.14
C GLN A 45 27.75 7.67 1.26
N TYR A 46 26.64 8.24 0.82
CA TYR A 46 26.30 9.64 1.04
C TYR A 46 24.90 9.70 1.64
N LEU A 47 24.81 10.08 2.91
CA LEU A 47 23.58 10.03 3.69
C LEU A 47 23.07 11.45 3.96
N GLY A 48 21.76 11.66 3.86
CA GLY A 48 21.11 12.92 4.20
C GLY A 48 21.34 14.07 3.20
N ILE A 49 21.50 13.79 1.91
CA ILE A 49 21.66 14.85 0.89
C ILE A 49 20.32 15.54 0.64
N PRO A 50 20.20 16.87 0.83
CA PRO A 50 18.99 17.60 0.48
C PRO A 50 18.84 17.71 -1.04
N TYR A 51 17.73 17.20 -1.57
CA TYR A 51 17.35 17.39 -2.97
C TYR A 51 16.35 18.55 -3.13
N GLY A 52 15.60 18.87 -2.08
CA GLY A 52 14.66 20.00 -2.02
C GLY A 52 15.02 21.00 -0.93
N GLU A 53 14.48 22.22 -1.04
CA GLU A 53 14.42 23.15 0.08
C GLU A 53 13.47 22.63 1.17
N LYS A 54 13.60 23.20 2.39
CA LYS A 54 12.60 23.00 3.44
C LYS A 54 11.23 23.37 2.87
N PRO A 55 10.27 22.43 2.79
CA PRO A 55 8.99 22.69 2.19
C PRO A 55 8.20 23.68 3.04
N VAL A 56 7.62 24.67 2.39
CA VAL A 56 6.53 25.46 2.96
C VAL A 56 5.27 24.59 2.94
N ARG A 57 4.51 24.59 4.03
CA ARG A 57 3.34 23.71 4.16
C ARG A 57 2.33 23.98 3.05
N PHE A 58 1.87 22.90 2.41
CA PHE A 58 0.91 22.94 1.31
C PHE A 58 1.39 23.72 0.07
N GLU A 59 2.70 23.83 -0.12
CA GLU A 59 3.31 24.38 -1.33
C GLU A 59 4.11 23.32 -2.09
N MET A 60 4.30 23.57 -3.39
CA MET A 60 5.11 22.69 -4.24
C MET A 60 6.58 22.72 -3.81
N PRO A 61 7.29 21.58 -3.87
CA PRO A 61 8.68 21.53 -3.47
C PRO A 61 9.56 22.23 -4.50
N ILE A 62 10.64 22.84 -4.01
CA ILE A 62 11.59 23.60 -4.80
C ILE A 62 12.95 22.91 -4.71
N LEU A 63 13.68 22.85 -5.83
CA LEU A 63 15.02 22.28 -5.88
C LEU A 63 15.94 23.00 -4.88
N ARG A 64 16.73 22.23 -4.12
CA ARG A 64 17.69 22.80 -3.16
C ARG A 64 18.69 23.72 -3.86
N LYS A 65 18.84 24.94 -3.36
CA LYS A 65 19.84 25.91 -3.84
C LYS A 65 21.25 25.40 -3.55
N TYR A 66 22.15 25.68 -4.49
CA TYR A 66 23.54 25.27 -4.39
C TYR A 66 24.23 25.89 -3.15
N ASN A 67 24.88 25.05 -2.35
CA ASN A 67 25.72 25.47 -1.23
C ASN A 67 27.20 25.19 -1.53
N LYS A 68 28.04 26.24 -1.43
CA LYS A 68 29.50 26.16 -1.64
C LYS A 68 30.25 25.48 -0.49
N LYS A 69 29.66 25.38 0.71
CA LYS A 69 30.29 24.71 1.85
C LYS A 69 30.24 23.20 1.65
N ILE A 70 31.34 22.52 1.97
CA ILE A 70 31.38 21.06 2.01
C ILE A 70 30.54 20.61 3.22
N VAL A 71 29.54 19.78 2.97
CA VAL A 71 28.66 19.19 3.99
C VAL A 71 29.06 17.73 4.20
N HIS A 72 29.20 17.30 5.46
CA HIS A 72 29.45 15.91 5.79
C HIS A 72 28.15 15.10 5.66
N ALA A 73 28.07 14.26 4.63
CA ALA A 73 26.91 13.43 4.31
C ALA A 73 27.15 11.99 4.79
N ILE A 74 27.33 11.81 6.10
CA ILE A 74 27.75 10.52 6.71
C ILE A 74 26.74 9.98 7.74
N GLU A 75 25.71 10.77 8.04
CA GLU A 75 24.64 10.48 8.98
C GLU A 75 23.27 10.59 8.28
N ARG A 76 22.33 9.73 8.69
CA ARG A 76 20.97 9.73 8.14
C ARG A 76 20.20 10.91 8.73
N THR A 77 19.43 11.59 7.90
CA THR A 77 18.57 12.72 8.29
C THR A 77 17.23 12.24 8.85
N SER A 78 16.56 13.16 9.55
CA SER A 78 15.21 13.00 10.08
C SER A 78 14.23 12.54 9.01
N ALA A 79 13.30 11.69 9.42
CA ALA A 79 12.12 11.35 8.64
C ALA A 79 11.21 12.60 8.50
N CYS A 80 10.32 12.57 7.51
CA CYS A 80 9.29 13.60 7.40
C CYS A 80 8.32 13.52 8.58
N LEU A 81 7.67 14.66 8.90
CA LEU A 81 6.69 14.73 9.98
C LEU A 81 5.61 13.64 9.84
N GLN A 82 5.43 12.87 10.90
CA GLN A 82 4.45 11.78 11.00
C GLN A 82 4.02 11.57 12.46
N ALA A 83 2.97 10.77 12.69
CA ALA A 83 2.43 10.52 14.03
C ALA A 83 3.51 10.01 15.01
N PRO A 84 3.44 10.36 16.30
CA PRO A 84 4.23 9.69 17.34
C PRO A 84 3.99 8.17 17.27
N GLY A 85 5.06 7.37 17.36
CA GLY A 85 4.96 5.91 17.16
C GLY A 85 4.56 5.48 15.74
N GLY A 86 4.58 6.38 14.74
CA GLY A 86 4.20 6.07 13.35
C GLY A 86 5.08 5.02 12.68
N LEU A 87 6.25 4.72 13.25
CA LEU A 87 7.04 3.54 12.95
C LEU A 87 6.99 2.56 14.13
N SER A 88 5.80 2.14 14.56
CA SER A 88 5.68 0.85 15.26
C SER A 88 5.97 -0.24 14.23
N TYR A 89 7.26 -0.36 13.98
CA TYR A 89 7.96 -1.35 13.20
C TYR A 89 9.24 -1.72 14.01
N GLY A 90 9.19 -1.48 15.32
CA GLY A 90 10.26 -1.67 16.30
C GLY A 90 10.28 -0.55 17.35
N PRO A 91 11.01 -0.73 18.46
CA PRO A 91 10.80 0.01 19.72
C PRO A 91 11.49 1.38 19.77
N PHE A 92 11.80 2.01 18.63
CA PHE A 92 12.24 3.39 18.65
C PHE A 92 11.03 4.33 18.61
N GLU A 93 10.72 4.93 19.76
CA GLU A 93 10.33 6.33 19.74
C GLU A 93 11.47 7.13 19.12
N LEU A 94 11.44 7.28 17.80
CA LEU A 94 12.17 8.30 17.05
C LEU A 94 11.60 9.69 17.40
N SER A 95 11.31 9.98 18.68
CA SER A 95 10.68 11.23 19.10
C SER A 95 11.45 12.45 18.61
N ASP A 96 12.77 12.30 18.40
CA ASP A 96 13.72 13.35 18.05
C ASP A 96 14.19 13.31 16.57
N MET A 97 13.60 12.46 15.70
CA MET A 97 14.01 12.31 14.29
C MET A 97 12.89 12.59 13.28
N TYR A 98 11.97 13.50 13.59
CA TYR A 98 10.98 14.00 12.63
C TYR A 98 11.17 15.49 12.39
N ASP A 99 11.28 15.89 11.12
CA ASP A 99 11.40 17.29 10.72
C ASP A 99 10.51 17.58 9.51
N GLU A 100 10.14 18.83 9.33
CA GLU A 100 9.56 19.31 8.07
C GLU A 100 10.66 19.55 7.02
N ASP A 101 11.89 19.88 7.42
CA ASP A 101 13.08 19.91 6.54
C ASP A 101 13.59 18.49 6.26
N CYS A 102 12.77 17.72 5.55
CA CYS A 102 12.96 16.28 5.38
C CYS A 102 13.25 15.83 3.94
N LEU A 103 13.23 16.73 2.95
CA LEU A 103 13.39 16.42 1.51
C LEU A 103 14.84 16.04 1.16
N THR A 104 15.21 14.85 1.61
CA THR A 104 16.57 14.31 1.63
C THR A 104 16.63 12.91 1.03
N LEU A 105 17.81 12.52 0.56
CA LEU A 105 18.08 11.20 0.01
C LEU A 105 19.40 10.62 0.53
N ASN A 106 19.51 9.30 0.46
CA ASN A 106 20.74 8.56 0.74
C ASN A 106 21.19 7.82 -0.52
N MET A 107 22.48 7.81 -0.82
CA MET A 107 23.05 7.14 -2.00
C MET A 107 24.10 6.12 -1.59
N PHE A 108 24.03 4.94 -2.22
CA PHE A 108 24.96 3.83 -2.04
C PHE A 108 25.55 3.49 -3.40
N ILE A 109 26.85 3.74 -3.56
CA ILE A 109 27.54 3.67 -4.86
C ILE A 109 28.65 2.62 -4.77
N PRO A 110 28.59 1.52 -5.55
CA PRO A 110 29.60 0.49 -5.52
C PRO A 110 30.84 0.93 -6.31
N LYS A 111 32.01 0.75 -5.70
CA LYS A 111 33.32 1.00 -6.31
C LYS A 111 33.79 -0.26 -7.02
N THR A 112 33.33 -0.42 -8.27
CA THR A 112 33.79 -1.52 -9.14
C THR A 112 34.74 -1.01 -10.21
N LYS A 113 35.45 -1.92 -10.88
CA LYS A 113 36.42 -1.58 -11.95
C LYS A 113 35.75 -1.02 -13.22
N SER A 114 34.42 -1.15 -13.33
CA SER A 114 33.69 -0.73 -14.52
C SER A 114 33.61 0.79 -14.63
N LEU A 115 34.07 1.30 -15.78
CA LEU A 115 33.94 2.72 -16.16
C LEU A 115 32.59 3.04 -16.80
N ILE A 116 31.77 2.02 -17.08
CA ILE A 116 30.44 2.21 -17.67
C ILE A 116 29.55 2.86 -16.60
N PRO A 117 28.81 3.95 -16.92
CA PRO A 117 27.84 4.52 -16.00
C PRO A 117 26.89 3.46 -15.48
N LYS A 118 26.55 3.50 -14.19
CA LYS A 118 25.73 2.45 -13.54
C LYS A 118 24.25 2.72 -13.70
N ALA A 119 23.45 1.65 -13.77
CA ALA A 119 22.01 1.78 -13.59
C ALA A 119 21.71 2.31 -12.19
N ILE A 120 20.64 3.10 -12.07
CA ILE A 120 20.25 3.74 -10.82
C ILE A 120 18.90 3.17 -10.40
N MET A 121 18.84 2.61 -9.19
CA MET A 121 17.60 2.22 -8.53
C MET A 121 17.23 3.31 -7.52
N VAL A 122 16.04 3.89 -7.64
CA VAL A 122 15.54 4.89 -6.70
C VAL A 122 14.42 4.26 -5.90
N PHE A 123 14.54 4.16 -4.59
CA PHE A 123 13.59 3.49 -3.72
C PHE A 123 12.66 4.49 -3.01
N CYS A 124 11.37 4.33 -3.25
CA CYS A 124 10.29 4.96 -2.53
C CYS A 124 9.75 4.01 -1.46
N HIS A 125 9.89 4.40 -0.19
CA HIS A 125 9.41 3.59 0.93
C HIS A 125 7.87 3.49 0.96
N GLY A 126 7.38 2.45 1.63
CA GLY A 126 5.96 2.27 1.93
C GLY A 126 5.53 2.92 3.25
N GLY A 127 4.38 2.51 3.78
CA GLY A 127 3.80 3.03 5.02
C GLY A 127 2.49 3.82 4.80
N SER A 128 1.66 3.34 3.85
CA SER A 128 0.33 3.91 3.55
C SER A 128 0.34 5.40 3.16
N ASN A 129 1.48 5.94 2.72
CA ASN A 129 1.71 7.39 2.57
C ASN A 129 1.52 8.20 3.86
N GLN A 130 1.47 7.54 5.03
CA GLN A 130 1.26 8.17 6.34
C GLN A 130 2.52 8.22 7.18
N VAL A 131 3.38 7.22 7.03
CA VAL A 131 4.58 6.97 7.84
C VAL A 131 5.69 6.39 6.96
N GLY A 132 6.93 6.43 7.42
CA GLY A 132 8.06 5.79 6.76
C GLY A 132 9.24 6.74 6.55
N SER A 133 10.38 6.17 6.19
CA SER A 133 11.54 6.96 5.79
C SER A 133 12.49 6.14 4.93
N GLY A 134 13.10 6.79 3.94
CA GLY A 134 14.22 6.22 3.18
C GLY A 134 15.43 5.93 4.08
N SER A 135 15.57 6.62 5.21
CA SER A 135 16.64 6.37 6.20
C SER A 135 16.57 4.99 6.85
N LEU A 136 15.43 4.29 6.78
CA LEU A 136 15.28 2.93 7.32
C LEU A 136 15.98 1.86 6.47
N PHE A 137 16.38 2.20 5.24
CA PHE A 137 16.88 1.22 4.28
C PHE A 137 18.37 1.42 4.03
N ASP A 138 19.13 0.33 4.10
CA ASP A 138 20.54 0.30 3.74
C ASP A 138 20.74 -0.42 2.41
N GLY A 139 21.11 0.34 1.38
CA GLY A 139 21.27 -0.18 0.03
C GLY A 139 22.63 -0.82 -0.26
N SER A 140 23.53 -0.94 0.72
CA SER A 140 24.92 -1.33 0.46
C SER A 140 25.05 -2.74 -0.12
N ALA A 141 24.26 -3.71 0.37
CA ALA A 141 24.29 -5.08 -0.15
C ALA A 141 23.73 -5.15 -1.58
N VAL A 142 22.63 -4.45 -1.87
CA VAL A 142 22.05 -4.35 -3.21
C VAL A 142 23.04 -3.72 -4.19
N ALA A 143 23.70 -2.63 -3.78
CA ALA A 143 24.74 -1.98 -4.57
C ALA A 143 25.93 -2.90 -4.83
N ALA A 144 26.42 -3.61 -3.80
CA ALA A 144 27.56 -4.52 -3.89
C ALA A 144 27.31 -5.69 -4.85
N ILE A 145 26.22 -6.44 -4.63
CA ILE A 145 25.89 -7.66 -5.38
C ILE A 145 25.40 -7.32 -6.79
N GLY A 146 24.64 -6.22 -6.90
CA GLY A 146 24.02 -5.79 -8.15
C GLY A 146 24.94 -5.01 -9.07
N ASP A 147 26.02 -4.39 -8.57
CA ASP A 147 26.78 -3.35 -9.29
C ASP A 147 25.86 -2.24 -9.85
N VAL A 148 24.95 -1.77 -9.01
CA VAL A 148 24.01 -0.67 -9.30
C VAL A 148 24.15 0.44 -8.27
N ILE A 149 23.80 1.67 -8.62
CA ILE A 149 23.61 2.72 -7.62
C ILE A 149 22.21 2.56 -7.05
N ILE A 150 22.07 2.54 -5.73
CA ILE A 150 20.75 2.60 -5.09
C ILE A 150 20.61 3.86 -4.26
N ILE A 151 19.46 4.51 -4.37
CA ILE A 151 19.14 5.78 -3.74
C ILE A 151 17.82 5.63 -2.99
N THR A 152 17.78 5.94 -1.70
CA THR A 152 16.52 5.98 -0.92
C THR A 152 16.09 7.41 -0.72
N ILE A 153 14.80 7.72 -0.82
CA ILE A 153 14.30 9.10 -0.67
C ILE A 153 13.31 9.20 0.49
N ASN A 154 13.30 10.35 1.17
CA ASN A 154 12.17 10.81 1.97
C ASN A 154 11.22 11.65 1.10
N TYR A 155 9.95 11.75 1.47
CA TYR A 155 8.95 12.62 0.84
C TYR A 155 7.86 12.99 1.86
N ARG A 156 7.15 14.11 1.69
CA ARG A 156 6.08 14.50 2.64
C ARG A 156 4.97 13.45 2.70
N LEU A 157 4.49 13.20 3.91
CA LEU A 157 3.50 12.17 4.23
C LEU A 157 2.20 12.80 4.74
N ASN A 158 1.13 12.00 4.75
CA ASN A 158 -0.17 12.29 5.38
C ASN A 158 -0.67 13.71 5.06
N ILE A 159 -1.05 14.49 6.08
CA ILE A 159 -1.63 15.83 5.96
C ILE A 159 -0.74 16.75 5.10
N LEU A 160 0.57 16.79 5.35
CA LEU A 160 1.49 17.66 4.61
C LEU A 160 1.77 17.17 3.18
N GLY A 161 1.63 15.87 2.93
CA GLY A 161 1.89 15.27 1.62
C GLY A 161 0.66 15.25 0.70
N PHE A 162 -0.54 15.10 1.24
CA PHE A 162 -1.69 14.64 0.43
C PHE A 162 -3.03 15.30 0.77
N LEU A 163 -3.15 16.09 1.85
CA LEU A 163 -4.43 16.70 2.21
C LEU A 163 -4.91 17.67 1.12
N THR A 164 -6.19 17.58 0.76
CA THR A 164 -6.86 18.55 -0.10
C THR A 164 -8.38 18.59 0.17
N PRO A 165 -9.00 19.78 0.36
CA PRO A 165 -10.45 19.92 0.32
C PRO A 165 -10.98 19.87 -1.12
N ASP A 166 -10.23 20.45 -2.06
CA ASP A 166 -10.47 20.53 -3.49
C ASP A 166 -9.17 20.94 -4.18
N ARG A 167 -8.86 20.32 -5.33
CA ARG A 167 -7.61 20.54 -6.07
C ARG A 167 -7.42 21.99 -6.54
N ASN A 168 -8.49 22.77 -6.70
CA ASN A 168 -8.43 24.18 -7.12
C ASN A 168 -8.16 25.13 -5.95
N ILE A 169 -8.35 24.67 -4.70
CA ILE A 169 -8.08 25.45 -3.48
C ILE A 169 -6.70 25.09 -2.93
N MET A 170 -6.44 23.80 -2.79
CA MET A 170 -5.17 23.24 -2.30
C MET A 170 -4.94 21.95 -3.08
N SER A 171 -3.92 21.90 -3.93
CA SER A 171 -3.78 20.85 -4.95
C SER A 171 -3.74 19.41 -4.39
N GLY A 172 -3.22 19.24 -3.17
CA GLY A 172 -2.79 17.93 -2.70
C GLY A 172 -1.54 17.47 -3.45
N ASN A 173 -1.27 16.16 -3.43
CA ASN A 173 -0.17 15.50 -4.14
C ASN A 173 1.25 16.06 -3.90
N TYR A 174 1.45 16.88 -2.87
CA TYR A 174 2.75 17.42 -2.50
C TYR A 174 3.82 16.33 -2.33
N GLY A 175 3.46 15.20 -1.71
CA GLY A 175 4.34 14.04 -1.57
C GLY A 175 4.73 13.40 -2.92
N LEU A 176 3.84 13.37 -3.91
CA LEU A 176 4.20 12.91 -5.26
C LEU A 176 5.10 13.93 -5.98
N HIS A 177 4.87 15.23 -5.79
CA HIS A 177 5.75 16.27 -6.32
C HIS A 177 7.14 16.23 -5.67
N ASP A 178 7.25 15.87 -4.39
CA ASP A 178 8.54 15.69 -3.71
C ASP A 178 9.33 14.54 -4.35
N GLN A 179 8.66 13.42 -4.61
CA GLN A 179 9.25 12.26 -5.29
C GLN A 179 9.68 12.61 -6.73
N LEU A 180 8.85 13.34 -7.47
CA LEU A 180 9.18 13.83 -8.81
C LEU A 180 10.38 14.77 -8.78
N LEU A 181 10.48 15.66 -7.79
CA LEU A 181 11.63 16.55 -7.62
C LEU A 181 12.91 15.75 -7.33
N ALA A 182 12.83 14.70 -6.50
CA ALA A 182 13.96 13.82 -6.24
C ALA A 182 14.43 13.11 -7.52
N LEU A 183 13.52 12.57 -8.34
CA LEU A 183 13.84 11.96 -9.64
C LEU A 183 14.52 12.95 -10.60
N LYS A 184 14.05 14.20 -10.64
CA LYS A 184 14.69 15.28 -11.42
C LYS A 184 16.09 15.59 -10.91
N TRP A 185 16.26 15.74 -9.60
CA TRP A 185 17.56 15.99 -8.98
C TRP A 185 18.55 14.85 -9.30
N ILE A 186 18.11 13.60 -9.18
CA ILE A 186 18.92 12.40 -9.47
C ILE A 186 19.33 12.38 -10.94
N SER A 187 18.39 12.61 -11.85
CA SER A 187 18.66 12.63 -13.29
C SER A 187 19.69 13.70 -13.69
N ILE A 188 19.57 14.91 -13.14
CA ILE A 188 20.50 16.02 -13.41
C ILE A 188 21.89 15.73 -12.84
N ASN A 189 21.98 15.06 -11.68
CA ASN A 189 23.23 14.79 -10.98
C ASN A 189 23.87 13.45 -11.31
N ALA A 190 23.21 12.57 -12.07
CA ALA A 190 23.62 11.18 -12.33
C ALA A 190 25.11 11.05 -12.70
N LYS A 191 25.57 11.88 -13.63
CA LYS A 191 26.97 11.85 -14.10
C LYS A 191 27.99 12.15 -13.00
N ASN A 192 27.64 12.96 -12.01
CA ASN A 192 28.54 13.37 -10.92
C ASN A 192 28.90 12.21 -9.98
N PHE A 193 28.14 11.13 -10.02
CA PHE A 193 28.39 9.91 -9.26
C PHE A 193 28.46 8.65 -10.15
N ASN A 194 28.81 8.84 -11.43
CA ASN A 194 28.93 7.77 -12.44
C ASN A 194 27.65 6.93 -12.64
N GLY A 195 26.48 7.56 -12.51
CA GLY A 195 25.19 6.97 -12.82
C GLY A 195 24.70 7.33 -14.23
N ASP A 196 23.84 6.49 -14.77
CA ASP A 196 23.20 6.67 -16.07
C ASP A 196 21.76 7.20 -15.90
N SER A 197 21.55 8.47 -16.24
CA SER A 197 20.23 9.12 -16.13
C SER A 197 19.17 8.51 -17.05
N LYS A 198 19.56 7.70 -18.04
CA LYS A 198 18.62 6.98 -18.93
C LYS A 198 18.25 5.59 -18.44
N ARG A 199 18.88 5.10 -17.36
CA ARG A 199 18.60 3.80 -16.75
C ARG A 199 18.25 3.95 -15.27
N ILE A 200 17.29 4.84 -15.01
CA ILE A 200 16.67 5.00 -13.70
C ILE A 200 15.49 4.05 -13.60
N THR A 201 15.57 3.13 -12.64
CA THR A 201 14.47 2.25 -12.25
C THR A 201 13.86 2.79 -10.97
N TYR A 202 12.57 3.12 -11.00
CA TYR A 202 11.87 3.57 -9.80
C TYR A 202 11.28 2.36 -9.08
N VAL A 203 11.74 2.13 -7.86
CA VAL A 203 11.43 0.96 -7.04
C VAL A 203 10.54 1.44 -5.89
N GLY A 204 9.44 0.75 -5.65
CA GLY A 204 8.57 1.09 -4.55
C GLY A 204 8.04 -0.16 -3.85
N HIS A 205 7.70 0.00 -2.57
CA HIS A 205 6.99 -1.00 -1.78
C HIS A 205 5.68 -0.43 -1.23
N SER A 206 4.58 -1.19 -1.27
CA SER A 206 3.27 -0.77 -0.73
C SER A 206 2.80 0.55 -1.36
N ALA A 207 2.44 1.56 -0.55
CA ALA A 207 2.18 2.93 -1.00
C ALA A 207 3.29 3.51 -1.89
N GLY A 208 4.56 3.17 -1.64
CA GLY A 208 5.66 3.57 -2.50
C GLY A 208 5.64 2.89 -3.87
N ALA A 209 5.16 1.64 -3.95
CA ALA A 209 4.97 0.92 -5.22
C ALA A 209 3.85 1.58 -6.04
N SER A 210 2.72 1.89 -5.39
CA SER A 210 1.65 2.66 -6.02
C SER A 210 2.15 4.01 -6.51
N ASN A 211 2.84 4.79 -5.68
CA ASN A 211 3.39 6.09 -6.10
C ASN A 211 4.38 5.96 -7.26
N ALA A 212 5.19 4.89 -7.29
CA ALA A 212 6.13 4.63 -8.38
C ALA A 212 5.41 4.39 -9.71
N VAL A 213 4.34 3.59 -9.72
CA VAL A 213 3.53 3.36 -10.91
C VAL A 213 2.76 4.63 -11.31
N LEU A 214 2.16 5.35 -10.35
CA LEU A 214 1.45 6.62 -10.60
C LEU A 214 2.36 7.66 -11.25
N LEU A 215 3.60 7.82 -10.75
CA LEU A 215 4.57 8.72 -11.36
C LEU A 215 5.00 8.24 -12.74
N ALA A 216 5.20 6.93 -12.95
CA ALA A 216 5.51 6.37 -14.26
C ALA A 216 4.38 6.53 -15.29
N MET A 217 3.13 6.66 -14.84
CA MET A 217 1.98 7.00 -15.68
C MET A 217 1.90 8.50 -16.01
N SER A 218 2.57 9.35 -15.24
CA SER A 218 2.50 10.80 -15.42
C SER A 218 3.36 11.29 -16.58
N THR A 219 2.85 12.24 -17.37
CA THR A 219 3.66 12.92 -18.40
C THR A 219 4.78 13.76 -17.79
N ARG A 220 4.66 14.16 -16.51
CA ARG A 220 5.66 14.95 -15.79
C ARG A 220 6.95 14.19 -15.49
N SER A 221 6.91 12.86 -15.50
CA SER A 221 8.08 11.99 -15.31
C SER A 221 8.67 11.45 -16.62
N LYS A 222 8.12 11.84 -17.78
CA LYS A 222 8.53 11.34 -19.09
C LYS A 222 10.04 11.53 -19.28
N GLY A 223 10.75 10.43 -19.55
CA GLY A 223 12.20 10.41 -19.73
C GLY A 223 13.02 10.42 -18.43
N LEU A 224 12.39 10.46 -17.25
CA LEU A 224 13.05 10.29 -15.95
C LEU A 224 13.03 8.83 -15.48
N ILE A 225 11.94 8.11 -15.75
CA ILE A 225 11.76 6.72 -15.33
C ILE A 225 11.86 5.83 -16.56
N ALA A 226 12.85 4.93 -16.56
CA ALA A 226 13.00 3.93 -17.60
C ALA A 226 12.22 2.65 -17.27
N ARG A 227 12.13 2.30 -15.98
CA ARG A 227 11.56 1.05 -15.48
C ARG A 227 10.92 1.23 -14.12
N VAL A 228 9.99 0.34 -13.77
CA VAL A 228 9.37 0.31 -12.44
C VAL A 228 9.51 -1.08 -11.82
N ILE A 229 9.86 -1.10 -10.53
CA ILE A 229 9.70 -2.28 -9.67
C ILE A 229 8.63 -1.93 -8.63
N ALA A 230 7.51 -2.63 -8.66
CA ALA A 230 6.37 -2.40 -7.79
C ALA A 230 6.13 -3.60 -6.87
N GLN A 231 6.51 -3.47 -5.61
CA GLN A 231 6.41 -4.55 -4.64
C GLN A 231 5.15 -4.37 -3.79
N SER A 232 4.20 -5.29 -3.91
CA SER A 232 3.02 -5.36 -3.04
C SER A 232 2.15 -4.10 -3.11
N GLY A 233 2.00 -3.54 -4.33
CA GLY A 233 1.19 -2.35 -4.58
C GLY A 233 1.13 -1.93 -6.05
N GLY A 234 0.03 -1.29 -6.44
CA GLY A 234 -0.26 -0.82 -7.79
C GLY A 234 -1.18 0.42 -7.81
N PRO A 235 -1.44 0.99 -9.00
CA PRO A 235 -2.15 2.27 -9.13
C PRO A 235 -3.67 2.16 -8.93
N LEU A 236 -4.22 0.94 -8.97
CA LEU A 236 -5.65 0.68 -8.84
C LEU A 236 -6.07 0.26 -7.43
N ASN A 237 -5.12 -0.03 -6.53
CA ASN A 237 -5.45 -0.37 -5.15
C ASN A 237 -6.29 0.75 -4.52
N GLN A 238 -7.28 0.40 -3.72
CA GLN A 238 -8.20 1.40 -3.13
C GLN A 238 -7.54 2.45 -2.24
N TRP A 239 -6.33 2.16 -1.74
CA TRP A 239 -5.48 3.07 -0.96
C TRP A 239 -4.47 3.85 -1.82
N ALA A 240 -4.41 3.62 -3.14
CA ALA A 240 -3.48 4.31 -4.03
C ALA A 240 -3.97 5.72 -4.40
N ILE A 241 -5.27 5.89 -4.64
CA ILE A 241 -5.89 7.17 -5.02
C ILE A 241 -7.18 7.40 -4.23
N ASP A 242 -7.29 8.62 -3.71
CA ASP A 242 -8.43 9.13 -2.98
C ASP A 242 -9.59 9.52 -3.92
N GLN A 243 -10.70 8.80 -3.77
CA GLN A 243 -11.95 9.11 -4.49
C GLN A 243 -12.82 10.16 -3.77
N ASN A 244 -12.53 10.48 -2.51
CA ASN A 244 -13.34 11.37 -1.66
C ASN A 244 -12.47 12.34 -0.83
N PRO A 245 -11.64 13.19 -1.47
CA PRO A 245 -10.70 14.06 -0.76
C PRO A 245 -11.37 15.04 0.21
N LYS A 246 -12.50 15.64 -0.19
CA LYS A 246 -13.27 16.55 0.68
C LYS A 246 -13.72 15.89 1.99
N VAL A 247 -14.12 14.62 1.94
CA VAL A 247 -14.55 13.87 3.14
C VAL A 247 -13.39 13.65 4.09
N ARG A 248 -12.21 13.30 3.57
CA ARG A 248 -10.99 13.13 4.38
C ARG A 248 -10.53 14.46 4.96
N TYR A 249 -10.56 15.53 4.17
CA TYR A 249 -10.33 16.89 4.66
C TYR A 249 -11.27 17.25 5.81
N ASP A 250 -12.58 17.04 5.64
CA ASP A 250 -13.58 17.33 6.66
C ASP A 250 -13.34 16.53 7.95
N ASN A 251 -12.95 15.26 7.82
CA ASN A 251 -12.59 14.42 8.96
C ASN A 251 -11.36 14.96 9.70
N VAL A 252 -10.32 15.39 8.97
CA VAL A 252 -9.11 16.00 9.57
C VAL A 252 -9.47 17.29 10.30
N VAL A 253 -10.19 18.23 9.67
CA VAL A 253 -10.48 19.53 10.31
C VAL A 253 -11.47 19.37 11.49
N LYS A 254 -12.53 18.57 11.34
CA LYS A 254 -13.53 18.34 12.39
C LYS A 254 -12.93 17.76 13.66
N ARG A 255 -12.01 16.79 13.51
CA ARG A 255 -11.34 16.16 14.65
C ARG A 255 -10.46 17.12 15.44
N ASN A 256 -9.97 18.16 14.78
CA ASN A 256 -9.12 19.18 15.37
C ASN A 256 -9.91 20.44 15.73
N GLY A 257 -11.24 20.30 15.94
CA GLY A 257 -12.11 21.36 16.45
C GLY A 257 -12.46 22.46 15.45
N MET A 258 -12.16 22.28 14.16
CA MET A 258 -12.46 23.25 13.11
C MET A 258 -13.82 22.97 12.43
N ASP A 259 -14.49 24.01 11.93
CA ASP A 259 -15.76 23.89 11.20
C ASP A 259 -15.51 23.38 9.76
N THR A 260 -16.38 22.49 9.27
CA THR A 260 -16.29 21.82 7.96
C THR A 260 -17.04 22.56 6.85
N LYS A 261 -17.80 23.61 7.19
CA LYS A 261 -18.51 24.43 6.21
C LYS A 261 -17.52 25.09 5.27
N GLU A 262 -17.89 25.15 3.99
CA GLU A 262 -17.05 25.62 2.89
C GLU A 262 -16.44 27.01 3.12
N LYS A 263 -17.22 27.94 3.69
CA LYS A 263 -16.75 29.30 4.03
C LYS A 263 -15.56 29.36 4.98
N PHE A 264 -15.28 28.29 5.73
CA PHE A 264 -14.14 28.21 6.66
C PHE A 264 -12.92 27.50 6.08
N ILE A 265 -12.98 26.99 4.84
CA ILE A 265 -11.85 26.26 4.24
C ILE A 265 -10.58 27.11 4.24
N GLN A 266 -10.67 28.37 3.80
CA GLN A 266 -9.50 29.24 3.76
C GLN A 266 -8.94 29.54 5.16
N SER A 267 -9.79 29.82 6.15
CA SER A 267 -9.34 30.06 7.53
C SER A 267 -8.71 28.81 8.15
N ASN A 268 -9.27 27.63 7.86
CA ASN A 268 -8.71 26.36 8.33
C ASN A 268 -7.33 26.10 7.72
N ILE A 269 -7.14 26.34 6.42
CA ILE A 269 -5.83 26.21 5.75
C ILE A 269 -4.80 27.14 6.40
N GLU A 270 -5.16 28.41 6.64
CA GLU A 270 -4.25 29.35 7.31
C GLU A 270 -3.95 28.94 8.76
N GLN A 271 -4.93 28.40 9.48
CA GLN A 271 -4.68 27.84 10.81
C GLN A 271 -3.70 26.67 10.75
N LEU A 272 -3.90 25.71 9.82
CA LEU A 272 -3.01 24.56 9.62
C LEU A 272 -1.57 24.98 9.27
N LYS A 273 -1.39 26.02 8.46
CA LYS A 273 -0.07 26.56 8.13
C LYS A 273 0.66 27.12 9.37
N ASN A 274 -0.07 27.72 10.30
CA ASN A 274 0.49 28.44 11.44
C ASN A 274 0.70 27.60 12.70
N LEU A 275 0.22 26.35 12.76
CA LEU A 275 0.47 25.46 13.90
C LEU A 275 1.97 25.19 14.09
N SER A 276 2.43 25.06 15.33
CA SER A 276 3.79 24.59 15.59
C SER A 276 3.96 23.15 15.10
N THR A 277 5.19 22.73 14.75
CA THR A 277 5.48 21.35 14.34
C THR A 277 5.03 20.33 15.39
N LYS A 278 5.15 20.66 16.69
CA LYS A 278 4.68 19.81 17.79
C LYS A 278 3.16 19.65 17.77
N GLU A 279 2.40 20.74 17.70
CA GLU A 279 0.92 20.68 17.61
C GLU A 279 0.47 19.92 16.37
N PHE A 280 1.10 20.24 15.23
CA PHE A 280 0.78 19.62 13.95
C PHE A 280 1.02 18.11 13.99
N ARG A 281 2.07 17.64 14.69
CA ARG A 281 2.36 16.20 14.87
C ARG A 281 1.27 15.44 15.60
N TYR A 282 0.58 16.07 16.57
CA TYR A 282 -0.55 15.44 17.27
C TYR A 282 -1.83 15.37 16.42
N MET A 283 -1.90 16.10 15.30
CA MET A 283 -2.98 15.93 14.33
C MET A 283 -2.83 14.63 13.54
N TYR A 284 -1.61 14.15 13.36
CA TYR A 284 -1.35 12.87 12.71
C TYR A 284 -1.82 11.74 13.61
N HIS A 285 -2.64 10.87 13.03
CA HIS A 285 -2.97 9.58 13.62
C HIS A 285 -2.27 8.50 12.80
N SER A 286 -1.55 7.58 13.45
CA SER A 286 -0.98 6.39 12.81
C SER A 286 -1.97 5.22 12.86
N GLY A 287 -1.94 4.41 11.81
CA GLY A 287 -2.70 3.17 11.71
C GLY A 287 -2.43 2.52 10.36
N LEU A 288 -2.41 1.18 10.31
CA LEU A 288 -2.30 0.42 9.07
C LEU A 288 -3.68 0.30 8.41
N GLY A 289 -3.74 0.54 7.10
CA GLY A 289 -4.93 0.28 6.26
C GLY A 289 -5.64 1.52 5.72
N ILE A 290 -6.82 1.30 5.11
CA ILE A 290 -7.66 2.34 4.52
C ILE A 290 -8.54 2.94 5.61
N SER A 291 -8.06 4.00 6.26
CA SER A 291 -8.90 4.80 7.15
C SER A 291 -9.56 5.92 6.33
N PRO A 292 -10.85 6.22 6.55
CA PRO A 292 -11.51 7.39 5.95
C PRO A 292 -10.94 8.73 6.46
N ASN A 293 -9.89 8.69 7.29
CA ASN A 293 -9.26 9.83 7.92
C ASN A 293 -7.87 10.13 7.35
N TYR A 294 -7.37 9.30 6.44
CA TYR A 294 -6.03 9.47 5.87
C TYR A 294 -6.14 10.04 4.46
N PRO A 295 -5.45 11.16 4.17
CA PRO A 295 -5.35 11.67 2.82
C PRO A 295 -4.42 10.77 1.98
N PHE A 296 -4.81 10.55 0.74
CA PHE A 296 -4.07 9.78 -0.27
C PHE A 296 -3.88 10.64 -1.53
N PRO A 297 -3.05 10.22 -2.49
CA PRO A 297 -2.98 10.90 -3.79
C PRO A 297 -4.35 11.14 -4.44
N VAL A 298 -4.52 12.24 -5.16
CA VAL A 298 -5.77 12.62 -5.84
C VAL A 298 -5.54 12.83 -7.34
N VAL A 299 -6.61 12.77 -8.13
CA VAL A 299 -6.57 13.27 -9.51
C VAL A 299 -6.52 14.80 -9.48
N ASP A 300 -5.36 15.36 -9.79
CA ASP A 300 -5.02 16.79 -9.64
C ASP A 300 -4.96 17.55 -10.96
N ASN A 301 -5.19 16.88 -12.08
CA ASN A 301 -5.01 17.42 -13.44
C ASN A 301 -3.56 17.86 -13.76
N ASP A 302 -2.58 17.37 -13.00
CA ASP A 302 -1.16 17.65 -13.21
C ASP A 302 -0.32 16.37 -13.27
N ILE A 303 -0.10 15.71 -12.13
CA ILE A 303 0.56 14.41 -12.11
C ILE A 303 -0.41 13.36 -12.66
N LEU A 304 -1.67 13.42 -12.24
CA LEU A 304 -2.75 12.52 -12.63
C LEU A 304 -3.81 13.32 -13.37
N THR A 305 -3.86 13.16 -14.70
CA THR A 305 -4.61 14.04 -15.60
C THR A 305 -5.93 13.49 -16.12
N ASP A 306 -6.15 12.19 -15.98
CA ASP A 306 -7.26 11.49 -16.61
C ASP A 306 -7.74 10.33 -15.72
N ASN A 307 -8.71 9.57 -16.21
CA ASN A 307 -9.06 8.28 -15.68
C ASN A 307 -7.81 7.37 -15.63
N ILE A 308 -7.58 6.76 -14.47
CA ILE A 308 -6.39 5.95 -14.18
C ILE A 308 -6.29 4.73 -15.10
N GLU A 309 -7.42 4.08 -15.44
CA GLU A 309 -7.45 2.95 -16.38
C GLU A 309 -7.03 3.39 -17.78
N GLN A 310 -7.48 4.57 -18.22
CA GLN A 310 -7.04 5.14 -19.50
C GLN A 310 -5.54 5.50 -19.47
N MET A 311 -5.05 6.08 -18.37
CA MET A 311 -3.62 6.37 -18.20
C MET A 311 -2.77 5.08 -18.23
N ILE A 312 -3.29 3.93 -17.75
CA ILE A 312 -2.62 2.63 -17.84
C ILE A 312 -2.54 2.17 -19.30
N ARG A 313 -3.66 2.24 -20.04
CA ARG A 313 -3.79 1.68 -21.41
C ARG A 313 -3.09 2.50 -22.48
N THR A 314 -3.05 3.83 -22.34
CA THR A 314 -2.59 4.74 -23.41
C THR A 314 -1.55 5.76 -22.94
N GLY A 315 -1.23 5.81 -21.63
CA GLY A 315 -0.28 6.75 -21.08
C GLY A 315 1.19 6.32 -21.25
N PRO A 316 2.14 7.13 -20.74
CA PRO A 316 3.58 6.85 -20.79
C PRO A 316 4.01 5.45 -20.30
N LEU A 317 3.26 4.87 -19.35
CA LEU A 317 3.55 3.57 -18.73
C LEU A 317 3.63 2.41 -19.74
N VAL A 318 2.97 2.51 -20.90
CA VAL A 318 2.99 1.47 -21.94
C VAL A 318 4.39 1.19 -22.49
N ASN A 319 5.31 2.17 -22.37
CA ASN A 319 6.70 2.07 -22.85
C ASN A 319 7.72 1.81 -21.72
N ILE A 320 7.25 1.50 -20.51
CA ILE A 320 8.09 1.30 -19.32
C ILE A 320 8.04 -0.17 -18.93
N ASP A 321 9.20 -0.83 -18.82
CA ASP A 321 9.26 -2.21 -18.31
C ASP A 321 8.82 -2.25 -16.83
N ILE A 322 8.06 -3.27 -16.44
CA ILE A 322 7.56 -3.44 -15.07
C ILE A 322 7.96 -4.81 -14.51
N LEU A 323 8.50 -4.81 -13.30
CA LEU A 323 8.54 -5.97 -12.41
C LEU A 323 7.57 -5.70 -11.26
N ILE A 324 6.65 -6.61 -11.00
CA ILE A 324 5.60 -6.41 -10.00
C ILE A 324 5.25 -7.72 -9.29
N GLY A 325 4.77 -7.67 -8.05
CA GLY A 325 4.38 -8.88 -7.35
C GLY A 325 3.79 -8.63 -5.98
N ALA A 326 3.58 -9.72 -5.25
CA ALA A 326 2.94 -9.72 -3.95
C ALA A 326 3.48 -10.83 -3.04
N THR A 327 3.23 -10.70 -1.74
CA THR A 327 3.43 -11.74 -0.72
C THR A 327 2.20 -12.63 -0.58
N ALA A 328 2.31 -13.76 0.13
CA ALA A 328 1.20 -14.75 0.23
C ALA A 328 0.03 -14.32 1.11
N ASP A 329 0.31 -13.57 2.17
CA ASP A 329 -0.66 -13.16 3.19
C ASP A 329 -0.64 -11.63 3.39
N GLU A 330 -0.67 -10.85 2.29
CA GLU A 330 -0.52 -9.38 2.29
C GLU A 330 -1.26 -8.67 3.42
N SER A 331 -2.51 -9.04 3.65
CA SER A 331 -3.35 -8.36 4.63
C SER A 331 -3.12 -8.80 6.08
N LEU A 332 -2.10 -9.60 6.39
CA LEU A 332 -1.86 -10.15 7.73
C LEU A 332 -1.78 -9.06 8.81
N TYR A 333 -0.95 -8.05 8.59
CA TYR A 333 -0.78 -6.93 9.54
C TYR A 333 -2.01 -6.01 9.60
N PHE A 334 -2.82 -6.01 8.54
CA PHE A 334 -4.07 -5.23 8.48
C PHE A 334 -5.24 -5.97 9.15
N ALA A 335 -5.12 -7.28 9.31
CA ALA A 335 -6.05 -8.16 10.01
C ALA A 335 -5.74 -8.29 11.51
N GLU A 336 -4.61 -7.75 11.98
CA GLU A 336 -4.00 -8.02 13.28
C GLU A 336 -4.96 -7.76 14.46
N ASP A 337 -5.56 -6.57 14.51
CA ASP A 337 -6.48 -6.16 15.58
C ASP A 337 -7.70 -7.09 15.72
N HIS A 338 -8.09 -7.77 14.65
CA HIS A 338 -9.25 -8.68 14.62
C HIS A 338 -8.87 -10.13 14.93
N ILE A 339 -7.69 -10.58 14.48
CA ILE A 339 -7.18 -11.93 14.72
C ILE A 339 -6.68 -12.04 16.16
N PHE A 340 -5.84 -11.11 16.63
CA PHE A 340 -5.08 -11.31 17.87
C PHE A 340 -5.80 -10.88 19.15
N ARG A 341 -6.63 -9.83 19.13
CA ARG A 341 -7.39 -9.39 20.33
C ARG A 341 -8.42 -10.42 20.83
N HIS A 342 -8.83 -11.36 19.97
CA HIS A 342 -9.95 -12.27 20.25
C HIS A 342 -9.53 -13.74 20.42
N TYR A 343 -8.36 -14.13 19.90
CA TYR A 343 -7.87 -15.51 19.96
C TYR A 343 -6.73 -15.74 20.95
N LEU A 344 -6.02 -14.69 21.39
CA LEU A 344 -4.88 -14.84 22.30
C LEU A 344 -5.20 -14.39 23.73
N PRO A 345 -4.60 -15.03 24.75
CA PRO A 345 -4.86 -14.70 26.16
C PRO A 345 -4.59 -13.22 26.48
N LYS A 346 -5.55 -12.56 27.14
CA LYS A 346 -5.46 -11.15 27.59
C LYS A 346 -4.25 -10.84 28.48
N ASN A 347 -3.65 -11.85 29.11
CA ASN A 347 -2.61 -11.68 30.13
C ASN A 347 -1.21 -11.43 29.53
N ASP A 348 -1.07 -11.44 28.21
CA ASP A 348 0.19 -11.13 27.55
C ASP A 348 0.41 -9.60 27.55
N ARG A 349 1.36 -9.14 28.36
CA ARG A 349 1.75 -7.72 28.54
C ARG A 349 2.02 -6.98 27.22
N THR A 350 2.30 -7.73 26.16
CA THR A 350 2.52 -7.25 24.79
C THR A 350 1.24 -6.69 24.14
N ILE A 351 0.05 -7.21 24.47
CA ILE A 351 -1.24 -6.70 23.92
C ILE A 351 -1.56 -5.30 24.45
N ALA A 352 -1.19 -4.98 25.69
CA ALA A 352 -1.36 -3.64 26.26
C ALA A 352 -0.50 -2.58 25.52
N TYR A 353 0.68 -2.98 25.07
CA TYR A 353 1.59 -2.13 24.30
C TYR A 353 1.07 -1.85 22.88
N LEU A 354 0.56 -2.89 22.19
CA LEU A 354 0.02 -2.80 20.83
C LEU A 354 -1.32 -2.05 20.72
N THR A 355 -2.10 -2.04 21.81
CA THR A 355 -3.42 -1.40 21.83
C THR A 355 -3.41 0.03 22.39
N GLY A 356 -2.23 0.56 22.76
CA GLY A 356 -2.09 1.89 23.36
C GLY A 356 -2.73 2.03 24.75
N ASN A 357 -3.12 0.91 25.40
CA ASN A 357 -3.75 0.91 26.71
C ASN A 357 -2.71 0.66 27.81
N LEU A 358 -1.88 1.65 28.10
CA LEU A 358 -0.97 1.64 29.25
C LEU A 358 -1.53 2.36 30.49
N GLU A 359 -2.78 2.81 30.46
CA GLU A 359 -3.47 3.35 31.63
C GLU A 359 -4.47 2.32 32.17
N SER A 360 -4.02 1.38 33.01
CA SER A 360 -4.84 0.76 34.09
C SER A 360 -4.24 -0.49 34.78
N SER A 361 -2.97 -0.85 34.62
CA SER A 361 -2.40 -1.97 35.41
C SER A 361 -1.65 -1.50 36.66
N THR A 362 -2.32 -0.74 37.53
CA THR A 362 -1.96 -0.67 38.95
C THR A 362 -3.20 -0.95 39.79
N LYS A 363 -3.24 -2.16 40.37
CA LYS A 363 -4.15 -2.78 41.37
C LYS A 363 -4.62 -4.15 40.85
N SER A 364 -4.60 -5.27 41.57
CA SER A 364 -4.36 -5.52 42.99
C SER A 364 -3.73 -6.90 43.20
N SER A 365 -2.89 -6.98 44.22
CA SER A 365 -2.51 -8.20 44.94
C SER A 365 -3.71 -8.75 45.70
N THR A 366 -4.50 -9.63 45.09
CA THR A 366 -5.42 -10.52 45.81
C THR A 366 -5.50 -11.83 45.05
N GLY A 367 -4.97 -12.89 45.66
CA GLY A 367 -4.93 -14.25 45.12
C GLY A 367 -6.33 -14.87 45.02
N GLN A 368 -7.05 -14.55 43.95
CA GLN A 368 -8.15 -15.35 43.45
C GLN A 368 -7.90 -15.64 41.97
N SER A 369 -7.79 -16.93 41.65
CA SER A 369 -7.77 -17.45 40.29
C SER A 369 -9.06 -17.03 39.60
N THR A 370 -9.00 -15.99 38.78
CA THR A 370 -10.09 -15.63 37.88
C THR A 370 -10.21 -16.72 36.82
N GLU A 371 -11.42 -17.27 36.70
CA GLU A 371 -11.82 -18.15 35.62
C GLU A 371 -11.33 -17.61 34.28
N TYR A 372 -10.70 -18.49 33.50
CA TYR A 372 -10.31 -18.26 32.12
C TYR A 372 -11.57 -17.94 31.30
N GLU A 373 -11.82 -16.66 30.99
CA GLU A 373 -12.76 -16.31 29.92
C GLU A 373 -12.29 -16.99 28.62
N GLN A 374 -13.02 -18.02 28.20
CA GLN A 374 -12.84 -18.69 26.92
C GLN A 374 -12.74 -17.65 25.79
N PRO A 375 -11.84 -17.83 24.80
CA PRO A 375 -11.78 -16.99 23.61
C PRO A 375 -13.19 -16.83 23.03
N ARG A 376 -13.61 -15.60 22.68
CA ARG A 376 -14.89 -15.40 22.00
C ARG A 376 -14.85 -16.24 20.72
N GLY A 377 -15.54 -17.38 20.74
CA GLY A 377 -15.35 -18.45 19.76
C GLY A 377 -15.64 -18.04 18.30
N PHE A 378 -15.47 -19.00 17.39
CA PHE A 378 -15.65 -18.90 15.93
C PHE A 378 -16.86 -18.09 15.41
N SER A 379 -17.87 -17.82 16.24
CA SER A 379 -19.02 -16.96 15.92
C SER A 379 -18.66 -15.49 15.64
N TYR A 380 -17.52 -14.98 16.13
CA TYR A 380 -17.07 -13.59 15.88
C TYR A 380 -16.69 -13.36 14.40
N PHE A 381 -15.96 -14.30 13.78
CA PHE A 381 -15.59 -14.21 12.37
C PHE A 381 -16.79 -14.27 11.42
N LYS A 382 -17.88 -14.93 11.84
CA LYS A 382 -19.16 -14.95 11.11
C LYS A 382 -19.91 -13.61 11.18
N LYS A 383 -19.77 -12.85 12.28
CA LYS A 383 -20.46 -11.56 12.51
C LYS A 383 -19.56 -10.34 12.26
N ASN A 384 -18.43 -10.51 11.57
CA ASN A 384 -17.37 -9.51 11.52
C ASN A 384 -17.82 -8.18 10.88
N LYS A 385 -18.02 -7.16 11.72
CA LYS A 385 -18.43 -5.81 11.33
C LYS A 385 -17.35 -5.08 10.52
N TYR A 386 -16.07 -5.44 10.64
CA TYR A 386 -14.98 -4.77 9.91
C TYR A 386 -15.10 -4.94 8.41
N ILE A 387 -15.25 -6.17 7.92
CA ILE A 387 -15.35 -6.41 6.47
C ILE A 387 -16.67 -5.89 5.93
N LYS A 388 -17.74 -6.02 6.71
CA LYS A 388 -19.02 -5.38 6.38
C LYS A 388 -18.87 -3.86 6.27
N ASN A 389 -18.16 -3.22 7.20
CA ASN A 389 -17.87 -1.78 7.14
C ASN A 389 -16.91 -1.43 5.99
N TYR A 390 -15.92 -2.26 5.72
CA TYR A 390 -14.96 -2.08 4.63
C TYR A 390 -15.67 -2.11 3.29
N LEU A 391 -16.51 -3.14 3.07
CA LEU A 391 -17.39 -3.21 1.91
C LEU A 391 -18.35 -2.01 1.91
N GLN A 392 -19.00 -1.68 3.02
CA GLN A 392 -19.91 -0.53 3.06
C GLN A 392 -19.21 0.81 2.73
N THR A 393 -17.95 0.97 3.09
CA THR A 393 -17.19 2.21 2.89
C THR A 393 -16.60 2.29 1.48
N ASN A 394 -16.00 1.19 1.02
CA ASN A 394 -15.19 1.17 -0.21
C ASN A 394 -15.91 0.51 -1.40
N TYR A 395 -16.95 -0.28 -1.12
CA TYR A 395 -17.74 -1.06 -2.07
C TYR A 395 -19.24 -1.12 -1.67
N PRO A 396 -19.90 0.03 -1.40
CA PRO A 396 -21.24 0.05 -0.79
C PRO A 396 -22.26 -0.78 -1.57
N ASN A 397 -22.10 -0.82 -2.89
CA ASN A 397 -22.95 -1.55 -3.82
C ASN A 397 -22.76 -3.08 -3.74
N HIS A 398 -21.67 -3.56 -3.14
CA HIS A 398 -21.33 -4.98 -3.03
C HIS A 398 -21.70 -5.58 -1.67
N LEU A 399 -22.24 -4.78 -0.74
CA LEU A 399 -22.63 -5.24 0.59
C LEU A 399 -23.64 -6.41 0.56
N CYS A 400 -24.50 -6.46 -0.47
CA CYS A 400 -25.45 -7.55 -0.67
C CYS A 400 -24.80 -8.88 -1.06
N PHE A 401 -23.56 -8.86 -1.58
CA PHE A 401 -22.81 -10.06 -1.87
C PHE A 401 -21.97 -10.54 -0.69
N TYR A 402 -22.13 -9.92 0.50
CA TYR A 402 -21.39 -10.30 1.70
C TYR A 402 -21.50 -11.79 2.02
N ASP A 403 -22.69 -12.38 1.87
CA ASP A 403 -22.92 -13.80 2.16
C ASP A 403 -22.22 -14.71 1.13
N GLU A 404 -22.16 -14.32 -0.14
CA GLU A 404 -21.43 -15.03 -1.21
C GLU A 404 -19.92 -14.95 -0.99
N ILE A 405 -19.40 -13.77 -0.66
CA ILE A 405 -18.00 -13.56 -0.26
C ILE A 405 -17.68 -14.40 0.99
N GLN A 406 -18.54 -14.38 2.00
CA GLN A 406 -18.36 -15.18 3.20
C GLN A 406 -18.36 -16.68 2.88
N ALA A 407 -19.25 -17.14 2.00
CA ALA A 407 -19.32 -18.55 1.60
C ALA A 407 -18.04 -19.01 0.89
N ARG A 408 -17.42 -18.17 0.03
CA ARG A 408 -16.18 -18.50 -0.67
C ARG A 408 -14.99 -18.66 0.26
N TYR A 409 -14.76 -17.67 1.14
CA TYR A 409 -13.55 -17.62 1.96
C TYR A 409 -13.68 -18.34 3.30
N MET A 410 -14.90 -18.54 3.77
CA MET A 410 -15.17 -19.10 5.10
C MET A 410 -16.27 -20.16 5.06
N PRO A 411 -16.20 -21.17 4.16
CA PRO A 411 -17.20 -22.21 4.10
C PRO A 411 -17.13 -23.04 5.38
N HIS A 412 -18.25 -23.15 6.09
CA HIS A 412 -18.44 -24.10 7.20
C HIS A 412 -17.37 -24.09 8.31
N ILE A 413 -16.84 -22.91 8.70
CA ILE A 413 -16.01 -22.81 9.91
C ILE A 413 -16.77 -23.44 11.09
N ASN A 414 -16.18 -24.51 11.63
CA ASN A 414 -16.66 -25.26 12.78
C ASN A 414 -15.51 -25.42 13.80
N HIS A 415 -15.79 -26.04 14.94
CA HIS A 415 -14.81 -26.24 16.01
C HIS A 415 -13.62 -27.16 15.64
N GLN A 416 -13.62 -27.76 14.44
CA GLN A 416 -12.53 -28.64 13.97
C GLN A 416 -11.40 -27.86 13.27
N HIS A 417 -11.65 -26.63 12.82
CA HIS A 417 -10.61 -25.80 12.19
C HIS A 417 -9.67 -25.24 13.25
N ASN A 418 -8.35 -25.26 12.97
CA ASN A 418 -7.39 -24.64 13.88
C ASN A 418 -7.28 -23.12 13.64
N VAL A 419 -6.66 -22.42 14.59
CA VAL A 419 -6.57 -20.95 14.58
C VAL A 419 -5.83 -20.41 13.36
N THR A 420 -4.76 -21.09 12.95
CA THR A 420 -3.92 -20.71 11.81
C THR A 420 -4.70 -20.80 10.50
N GLU A 421 -5.50 -21.85 10.33
CA GLU A 421 -6.35 -22.03 9.16
C GLU A 421 -7.40 -20.91 9.05
N VAL A 422 -8.08 -20.58 10.15
CA VAL A 422 -9.05 -19.47 10.16
C VAL A 422 -8.36 -18.13 9.89
N ALA A 423 -7.15 -17.92 10.43
CA ALA A 423 -6.36 -16.73 10.17
C ALA A 423 -5.98 -16.61 8.70
N HIS A 424 -5.49 -17.68 8.06
CA HIS A 424 -5.21 -17.70 6.62
C HIS A 424 -6.44 -17.39 5.79
N LEU A 425 -7.58 -18.03 6.06
CA LEU A 425 -8.81 -17.76 5.32
C LEU A 425 -9.24 -16.29 5.46
N TYR A 426 -9.08 -15.71 6.65
CA TYR A 426 -9.46 -14.32 6.92
C TYR A 426 -8.53 -13.36 6.18
N THR A 427 -7.23 -13.60 6.30
CA THR A 427 -6.18 -12.82 5.65
C THR A 427 -6.28 -12.93 4.14
N ASN A 428 -6.57 -14.10 3.58
CA ASN A 428 -6.74 -14.29 2.13
C ASN A 428 -7.87 -13.42 1.58
N ARG A 429 -9.03 -13.41 2.27
CA ARG A 429 -10.16 -12.55 1.86
C ARG A 429 -9.78 -11.08 1.86
N LEU A 430 -9.09 -10.62 2.90
CA LEU A 430 -8.69 -9.21 3.01
C LEU A 430 -7.59 -8.87 2.00
N SER A 431 -6.67 -9.81 1.72
CA SER A 431 -5.59 -9.66 0.74
C SER A 431 -6.13 -9.52 -0.67
N ASP A 432 -7.21 -10.23 -1.02
CA ASP A 432 -7.89 -10.00 -2.30
C ASP A 432 -8.48 -8.60 -2.40
N LEU A 433 -9.20 -8.17 -1.36
CA LEU A 433 -9.87 -6.87 -1.33
C LEU A 433 -8.91 -5.67 -1.35
N MET A 434 -7.75 -5.80 -0.69
CA MET A 434 -6.80 -4.72 -0.51
C MET A 434 -5.66 -4.73 -1.54
N PHE A 435 -5.27 -5.91 -2.03
CA PHE A 435 -4.06 -6.09 -2.83
C PHE A 435 -4.33 -6.84 -4.14
N TYR A 436 -4.72 -8.11 -4.09
CA TYR A 436 -4.64 -9.00 -5.27
C TYR A 436 -5.64 -8.65 -6.37
N TYR A 437 -6.88 -8.29 -6.03
CA TYR A 437 -7.88 -7.97 -7.05
C TYR A 437 -7.44 -6.80 -7.92
N ASP A 438 -7.06 -5.68 -7.31
CA ASP A 438 -6.62 -4.49 -8.02
C ASP A 438 -5.25 -4.66 -8.69
N LEU A 439 -4.38 -5.49 -8.13
CA LEU A 439 -3.10 -5.86 -8.74
C LEU A 439 -3.31 -6.62 -10.06
N VAL A 440 -4.18 -7.65 -10.05
CA VAL A 440 -4.49 -8.42 -11.26
C VAL A 440 -5.29 -7.57 -12.24
N ARG A 441 -6.24 -6.75 -11.77
CA ARG A 441 -6.94 -5.77 -12.61
C ARG A 441 -5.95 -4.87 -13.34
N PHE A 442 -4.96 -4.32 -12.64
CA PHE A 442 -3.90 -3.51 -13.25
C PHE A 442 -3.12 -4.29 -14.34
N LEU A 443 -2.77 -5.55 -14.08
CA LEU A 443 -2.09 -6.40 -15.06
C LEU A 443 -2.95 -6.66 -16.31
N HIS A 444 -4.25 -6.91 -16.15
CA HIS A 444 -5.20 -7.09 -17.26
C HIS A 444 -5.35 -5.79 -18.07
N GLU A 445 -5.54 -4.67 -17.39
CA GLU A 445 -5.61 -3.33 -18.00
C GLU A 445 -4.36 -3.03 -18.83
N ARG A 446 -3.18 -3.33 -18.28
CA ARG A 446 -1.89 -3.18 -18.95
C ARG A 446 -1.78 -4.08 -20.18
N LEU A 447 -2.18 -5.35 -20.10
CA LEU A 447 -2.18 -6.29 -21.22
C LEU A 447 -3.12 -5.87 -22.36
N ASN A 448 -4.14 -5.05 -22.08
CA ASN A 448 -5.04 -4.51 -23.09
C ASN A 448 -4.49 -3.29 -23.83
N SER A 449 -3.28 -2.82 -23.49
CA SER A 449 -2.62 -1.72 -24.20
C SER A 449 -2.21 -2.15 -25.63
N PRO A 450 -2.35 -1.27 -26.65
CA PRO A 450 -1.97 -1.60 -28.03
C PRO A 450 -0.47 -1.86 -28.24
N SER A 451 0.36 -1.24 -27.40
CA SER A 451 1.81 -1.43 -27.32
C SER A 451 2.15 -1.68 -25.85
N LEU A 452 3.09 -2.57 -25.57
CA LEU A 452 3.38 -2.97 -24.20
C LEU A 452 4.85 -3.36 -24.02
N ALA A 453 5.56 -2.61 -23.18
CA ALA A 453 6.86 -2.98 -22.65
C ALA A 453 6.78 -4.18 -21.68
N SER A 454 7.92 -4.80 -21.40
CA SER A 454 7.99 -6.08 -20.69
C SER A 454 7.32 -6.03 -19.32
N THR A 455 6.65 -7.12 -18.93
CA THR A 455 6.07 -7.27 -17.60
C THR A 455 6.52 -8.59 -16.99
N TYR A 456 7.05 -8.55 -15.77
CA TYR A 456 7.48 -9.73 -15.00
C TYR A 456 6.75 -9.76 -13.67
N VAL A 457 6.14 -10.90 -13.34
CA VAL A 457 5.34 -11.05 -12.12
C VAL A 457 5.99 -12.02 -11.14
N TYR A 458 6.02 -11.68 -9.86
CA TYR A 458 6.47 -12.58 -8.79
C TYR A 458 5.42 -12.80 -7.71
N TYR A 459 5.60 -13.91 -7.01
CA TYR A 459 4.90 -14.27 -5.79
C TYR A 459 5.91 -14.68 -4.73
N TYR A 460 5.80 -14.16 -3.52
CA TYR A 460 6.71 -14.46 -2.42
C TYR A 460 5.98 -15.26 -1.33
N THR A 461 6.45 -16.48 -1.07
CA THR A 461 5.76 -17.46 -0.22
C THR A 461 6.60 -17.94 0.96
N TYR A 462 7.68 -17.23 1.29
CA TYR A 462 8.55 -17.60 2.40
C TYR A 462 8.40 -16.66 3.60
N PRO A 463 8.10 -17.17 4.81
CA PRO A 463 7.99 -16.32 6.00
C PRO A 463 9.29 -15.55 6.28
N PRO A 464 9.22 -14.28 6.73
CA PRO A 464 10.43 -13.52 7.05
C PRO A 464 11.06 -14.02 8.35
N ILE A 465 12.38 -13.91 8.46
CA ILE A 465 13.11 -14.25 9.70
C ILE A 465 12.97 -13.12 10.73
N PHE A 466 12.92 -11.87 10.26
CA PHE A 466 12.68 -10.72 11.10
C PHE A 466 11.17 -10.46 11.21
N ASP A 467 10.71 -10.27 12.45
CA ASP A 467 9.32 -9.94 12.75
C ASP A 467 9.26 -8.51 13.28
N PHE A 468 8.56 -7.68 12.55
CA PHE A 468 8.34 -6.28 12.85
C PHE A 468 7.42 -6.07 14.07
N GLU A 469 6.58 -7.05 14.44
CA GLU A 469 5.46 -6.81 15.38
C GLU A 469 5.11 -8.00 16.31
N ASN A 470 5.97 -9.02 16.48
CA ASN A 470 5.64 -10.26 17.22
C ASN A 470 4.37 -11.00 16.69
N VAL A 471 3.86 -10.62 15.52
CA VAL A 471 2.69 -11.18 14.83
C VAL A 471 3.01 -12.57 14.28
N LEU A 472 4.17 -12.68 13.64
CA LEU A 472 4.67 -13.91 13.02
C LEU A 472 5.28 -14.85 14.05
N ARG A 473 5.77 -14.34 15.19
CA ARG A 473 6.15 -15.19 16.33
C ARG A 473 5.00 -16.11 16.78
N ARG A 474 3.75 -15.73 16.47
CA ARG A 474 2.54 -16.49 16.80
C ARG A 474 1.94 -17.23 15.60
N MET A 475 2.27 -16.82 14.36
CA MET A 475 1.89 -17.50 13.12
C MET A 475 3.10 -17.61 12.17
N PRO A 476 4.09 -18.48 12.50
CA PRO A 476 5.41 -18.49 11.87
C PRO A 476 5.43 -18.96 10.41
N HIS A 477 4.28 -19.39 9.89
CA HIS A 477 4.13 -19.90 8.52
C HIS A 477 3.43 -18.89 7.59
N MET A 478 2.97 -17.76 8.10
CA MET A 478 2.33 -16.73 7.29
C MET A 478 3.35 -15.77 6.69
N VAL A 479 3.05 -15.24 5.51
CA VAL A 479 3.94 -14.37 4.73
C VAL A 479 3.26 -13.04 4.54
N GLY A 480 3.30 -12.22 5.59
CA GLY A 480 2.65 -10.92 5.60
C GLY A 480 3.27 -9.91 4.63
N HIS A 481 2.61 -8.75 4.50
CA HIS A 481 3.16 -7.59 3.80
C HIS A 481 4.62 -7.30 4.19
N PHE A 482 5.45 -6.82 3.27
CA PHE A 482 6.89 -6.54 3.50
C PHE A 482 7.80 -7.76 3.72
N ALA A 483 7.29 -8.99 3.78
CA ALA A 483 8.09 -10.18 4.12
C ALA A 483 9.27 -10.45 3.17
N GLU A 484 9.18 -9.98 1.93
CA GLU A 484 10.24 -10.13 0.92
C GLU A 484 11.38 -9.12 1.09
N LEU A 485 11.17 -8.02 1.82
CA LEU A 485 12.10 -6.89 1.86
C LEU A 485 13.44 -7.28 2.49
N ASP A 486 13.46 -8.08 3.55
CA ASP A 486 14.71 -8.49 4.21
C ASP A 486 15.70 -9.11 3.21
N LEU A 487 15.21 -10.03 2.39
CA LEU A 487 16.05 -10.74 1.43
C LEU A 487 16.39 -9.86 0.22
N ILE A 488 15.47 -9.00 -0.23
CA ILE A 488 15.72 -8.07 -1.35
C ILE A 488 16.74 -6.99 -0.97
N TRP A 489 16.75 -6.54 0.28
CA TRP A 489 17.71 -5.55 0.78
C TRP A 489 19.05 -6.15 1.19
N GLY A 490 19.18 -7.47 1.11
CA GLY A 490 20.44 -8.17 1.41
C GLY A 490 20.80 -8.13 2.89
N VAL A 491 19.79 -8.14 3.76
CA VAL A 491 19.96 -8.23 5.22
C VAL A 491 20.95 -9.35 5.64
N PRO A 492 20.99 -10.53 4.99
CA PRO A 492 21.93 -11.58 5.35
C PRO A 492 23.42 -11.23 5.14
N PHE A 493 23.76 -10.19 4.37
CA PHE A 493 25.15 -9.87 3.97
C PHE A 493 25.84 -8.80 4.82
N PHE A 494 25.17 -8.25 5.84
CA PHE A 494 25.77 -7.24 6.72
C PHE A 494 26.48 -7.86 7.93
N ASN A 495 27.62 -7.28 8.33
CA ASN A 495 28.38 -7.72 9.50
C ASN A 495 27.79 -7.14 10.79
N ARG A 496 27.46 -8.01 11.76
CA ARG A 496 26.51 -7.72 12.85
C ARG A 496 27.13 -7.26 14.17
N THR A 497 28.31 -6.65 14.13
CA THR A 497 28.99 -6.24 15.36
C THR A 497 28.45 -4.93 15.97
N ASN A 498 27.14 -4.60 15.85
CA ASN A 498 26.35 -3.71 16.74
C ASN A 498 25.18 -2.90 16.09
N GLN A 499 24.78 -3.13 14.84
CA GLN A 499 23.64 -2.39 14.25
C GLN A 499 22.79 -3.33 13.39
N THR A 500 21.50 -3.49 13.74
CA THR A 500 20.51 -4.11 12.84
C THR A 500 20.13 -3.09 11.75
N ILE A 501 19.84 -3.58 10.55
CA ILE A 501 19.71 -2.83 9.29
C ILE A 501 18.61 -1.77 9.27
N LEU A 502 17.70 -1.81 10.24
CA LEU A 502 16.65 -0.82 10.44
C LEU A 502 17.02 0.25 11.47
N ASN A 503 18.23 0.22 12.06
CA ASN A 503 18.53 0.87 13.33
C ASN A 503 17.37 0.59 14.30
N MET A 504 17.09 -0.69 14.60
CA MET A 504 16.03 -1.13 15.54
C MET A 504 16.70 -1.86 16.71
N PRO A 505 16.52 -1.46 17.97
CA PRO A 505 17.25 -2.01 19.09
C PRO A 505 16.49 -3.26 19.56
N TYR A 506 16.50 -4.31 18.73
CA TYR A 506 16.17 -5.64 19.21
C TYR A 506 17.40 -6.52 19.06
N ASN A 507 17.83 -7.00 20.22
CA ASN A 507 18.95 -7.89 20.45
C ASN A 507 18.58 -9.31 19.95
N MET A 508 18.22 -9.45 18.67
CA MET A 508 17.95 -10.73 18.05
C MET A 508 19.23 -11.20 17.33
N ASN A 509 19.83 -12.27 17.84
CA ASN A 509 20.73 -13.12 17.08
C ASN A 509 19.95 -13.77 15.93
N LEU A 510 19.50 -13.00 14.93
CA LEU A 510 18.87 -13.57 13.73
C LEU A 510 19.96 -14.40 13.03
N SER A 511 19.68 -15.62 12.63
CA SER A 511 20.61 -16.40 11.82
C SER A 511 19.89 -16.77 10.54
N TYR A 512 20.55 -16.53 9.41
CA TYR A 512 20.05 -16.94 8.10
C TYR A 512 20.75 -18.24 7.74
N THR A 513 19.98 -19.22 7.28
CA THR A 513 20.46 -20.45 6.69
C THR A 513 21.14 -20.16 5.35
N THR A 514 22.00 -21.08 4.89
CA THR A 514 22.65 -20.98 3.57
C THR A 514 21.64 -20.82 2.44
N LYS A 515 20.48 -21.49 2.52
CA LYS A 515 19.41 -21.39 1.51
C LYS A 515 18.77 -20.01 1.46
N GLU A 516 18.63 -19.34 2.60
CA GLU A 516 18.06 -17.98 2.66
C GLU A 516 19.07 -16.94 2.15
N ILE A 517 20.36 -17.14 2.45
CA ILE A 517 21.44 -16.32 1.87
C ILE A 517 21.46 -16.48 0.35
N GLU A 518 21.35 -17.72 -0.15
CA GLU A 518 21.28 -17.99 -1.60
C GLU A 518 20.03 -17.37 -2.23
N LEU A 519 18.86 -17.50 -1.58
CA LEU A 519 17.62 -16.86 -2.04
C LEU A 519 17.76 -15.34 -2.09
N SER A 520 18.32 -14.71 -1.05
CA SER A 520 18.59 -13.27 -1.01
C SER A 520 19.51 -12.84 -2.16
N TYR A 521 20.59 -13.58 -2.40
CA TYR A 521 21.46 -13.35 -3.55
C TYR A 521 20.70 -13.41 -4.87
N GLN A 522 19.89 -14.46 -5.09
CA GLN A 522 19.09 -14.62 -6.31
C GLN A 522 18.08 -13.49 -6.50
N MET A 523 17.36 -13.09 -5.46
CA MET A 523 16.40 -11.99 -5.52
C MET A 523 17.12 -10.67 -5.87
N ILE A 524 18.23 -10.33 -5.21
CA ILE A 524 19.00 -9.12 -5.55
C ILE A 524 19.45 -9.15 -7.01
N ARG A 525 19.90 -10.30 -7.51
CA ARG A 525 20.30 -10.45 -8.92
C ARG A 525 19.15 -10.20 -9.88
N TYR A 526 17.97 -10.80 -9.68
CA TYR A 526 16.83 -10.55 -10.57
C TYR A 526 16.42 -9.06 -10.58
N TRP A 527 16.35 -8.42 -9.41
CA TRP A 527 15.97 -7.00 -9.30
C TRP A 527 16.99 -6.09 -9.98
N THR A 528 18.29 -6.36 -9.79
CA THR A 528 19.36 -5.51 -10.32
C THR A 528 19.64 -5.77 -11.80
N ASN A 529 19.48 -7.01 -12.29
CA ASN A 529 19.48 -7.33 -13.72
C ASN A 529 18.34 -6.59 -14.45
N PHE A 530 17.13 -6.65 -13.89
CA PHE A 530 15.99 -5.90 -14.40
C PHE A 530 16.27 -4.40 -14.42
N ALA A 531 16.86 -3.85 -13.36
CA ALA A 531 17.21 -2.43 -13.32
C ALA A 531 18.21 -2.03 -14.41
N LYS A 532 19.18 -2.90 -14.75
CA LYS A 532 20.15 -2.64 -15.81
C LYS A 532 19.54 -2.72 -17.21
N THR A 533 18.77 -3.76 -17.48
CA THR A 533 18.45 -4.16 -18.87
C THR A 533 16.96 -4.20 -19.20
N GLY A 534 16.08 -4.22 -18.20
CA GLY A 534 14.64 -4.46 -18.38
C GLY A 534 14.27 -5.93 -18.44
N ASN A 535 15.26 -6.81 -18.30
CA ASN A 535 15.09 -8.24 -18.25
C ASN A 535 15.75 -8.79 -16.98
N PRO A 536 15.02 -9.48 -16.08
CA PRO A 536 15.60 -10.06 -14.88
C PRO A 536 16.58 -11.21 -15.20
N ASN A 537 16.57 -11.74 -16.44
CA ASN A 537 17.28 -12.96 -16.85
C ASN A 537 18.70 -12.77 -17.42
N GLU A 538 19.45 -11.75 -16.99
CA GLU A 538 20.81 -11.53 -17.48
C GLU A 538 21.75 -12.74 -17.16
N GLN A 539 22.56 -13.16 -18.13
CA GLN A 539 23.28 -14.45 -18.13
C GLN A 539 24.27 -14.67 -16.97
N ASN A 540 24.45 -15.95 -16.62
CA ASN A 540 25.48 -16.55 -15.76
C ASN A 540 25.34 -16.46 -14.22
N ASN A 541 24.25 -15.92 -13.65
CA ASN A 541 24.11 -15.81 -12.19
C ASN A 541 22.65 -15.88 -11.67
N ILE A 542 21.74 -16.50 -12.42
CA ILE A 542 20.33 -16.69 -12.03
C ILE A 542 20.00 -18.18 -11.94
N SER A 543 19.15 -18.58 -10.99
CA SER A 543 18.80 -19.99 -10.77
C SER A 543 17.87 -20.56 -11.84
N ILE A 544 16.87 -19.78 -12.27
CA ILE A 544 15.87 -20.20 -13.25
C ILE A 544 15.52 -19.05 -14.18
N TYR A 545 14.98 -19.36 -15.36
CA TYR A 545 14.47 -18.34 -16.26
C TYR A 545 13.10 -17.83 -15.78
N TRP A 546 12.96 -16.53 -15.60
CA TRP A 546 11.73 -15.83 -15.26
C TRP A 546 11.00 -15.39 -16.55
N PRO A 547 9.89 -16.05 -16.93
CA PRO A 547 9.15 -15.73 -18.14
C PRO A 547 8.43 -14.38 -18.07
N LEU A 548 8.11 -13.83 -19.25
CA LEU A 548 7.23 -12.67 -19.38
C LEU A 548 5.81 -13.03 -18.94
N TYR A 549 5.13 -12.04 -18.36
CA TYR A 549 3.70 -12.11 -18.06
C TYR A 549 2.90 -11.72 -19.31
N GLU A 550 2.28 -12.72 -19.94
CA GLU A 550 1.54 -12.58 -21.20
C GLU A 550 0.07 -12.99 -21.05
N LYS A 551 -0.78 -12.57 -21.99
CA LYS A 551 -2.24 -12.82 -21.97
C LYS A 551 -2.63 -14.28 -21.76
N ILE A 552 -1.88 -15.21 -22.36
CA ILE A 552 -2.21 -16.64 -22.36
C ILE A 552 -1.71 -17.30 -21.07
N ASN A 553 -0.40 -17.27 -20.81
CA ASN A 553 0.19 -18.04 -19.72
C ASN A 553 0.10 -17.34 -18.36
N LYS A 554 0.12 -15.99 -18.35
CA LYS A 554 0.10 -15.17 -17.11
C LYS A 554 1.13 -15.69 -16.09
N SER A 555 2.32 -16.03 -16.59
CA SER A 555 3.37 -16.71 -15.84
C SER A 555 4.00 -15.82 -14.77
N TYR A 556 4.33 -16.41 -13.64
CA TYR A 556 5.01 -15.73 -12.54
C TYR A 556 6.05 -16.63 -11.90
N ILE A 557 7.05 -16.01 -11.28
CA ILE A 557 8.04 -16.71 -10.47
C ILE A 557 7.58 -16.76 -9.01
N ASN A 558 7.72 -17.91 -8.37
CA ASN A 558 7.48 -18.09 -6.95
C ASN A 558 8.82 -18.21 -6.22
N PHE A 559 9.08 -17.29 -5.29
CA PHE A 559 10.29 -17.26 -4.47
C PHE A 559 10.07 -18.02 -3.17
N HIS A 560 10.78 -19.15 -3.04
CA HIS A 560 10.84 -19.96 -1.83
C HIS A 560 12.23 -20.59 -1.71
N PRO A 561 12.87 -20.61 -0.51
CA PRO A 561 14.28 -21.00 -0.36
C PRO A 561 14.56 -22.47 -0.66
N ASN A 562 13.54 -23.35 -0.55
CA ASN A 562 13.68 -24.74 -0.96
C ASN A 562 13.61 -24.92 -2.48
N LYS A 563 12.87 -24.07 -3.19
CA LYS A 563 12.65 -24.18 -4.64
C LYS A 563 12.04 -22.91 -5.21
N ILE A 564 12.85 -22.13 -5.94
CA ILE A 564 12.33 -21.12 -6.86
C ILE A 564 11.73 -21.86 -8.05
N HIS A 565 10.50 -21.53 -8.44
CA HIS A 565 9.81 -22.20 -9.55
C HIS A 565 8.84 -21.27 -10.28
N ILE A 566 8.39 -21.69 -11.46
CA ILE A 566 7.44 -20.95 -12.29
C ILE A 566 6.05 -21.56 -12.14
N GLU A 567 5.06 -20.67 -12.03
CA GLU A 567 3.64 -20.99 -12.05
C GLU A 567 2.93 -20.11 -13.10
N ASN A 568 1.66 -20.42 -13.38
CA ASN A 568 0.85 -19.76 -14.40
C ASN A 568 -0.49 -19.31 -13.81
N ASN A 569 -1.22 -18.45 -14.53
CA ASN A 569 -2.54 -17.95 -14.11
C ASN A 569 -2.52 -17.20 -12.76
N PHE A 570 -1.56 -16.28 -12.59
CA PHE A 570 -1.40 -15.49 -11.36
C PHE A 570 -2.74 -14.92 -10.86
N PHE A 571 -3.24 -15.51 -9.76
CA PHE A 571 -4.52 -15.18 -9.10
C PHE A 571 -5.77 -15.08 -9.99
N GLU A 572 -5.78 -15.73 -11.17
CA GLU A 572 -6.85 -15.54 -12.16
C GLU A 572 -8.23 -15.98 -11.63
N GLU A 573 -8.33 -17.11 -10.93
CA GLU A 573 -9.60 -17.60 -10.37
C GLU A 573 -10.15 -16.64 -9.31
N ARG A 574 -9.26 -16.09 -8.47
CA ARG A 574 -9.62 -15.11 -7.43
C ARG A 574 -10.07 -13.80 -8.07
N PHE A 575 -9.35 -13.34 -9.10
CA PHE A 575 -9.71 -12.16 -9.89
C PHE A 575 -11.09 -12.30 -10.51
N GLN A 576 -11.38 -13.41 -11.22
CA GLN A 576 -12.67 -13.64 -11.86
C GLN A 576 -13.84 -13.59 -10.86
N PHE A 577 -13.66 -14.15 -9.67
CA PHE A 577 -14.65 -14.06 -8.61
C PHE A 577 -14.94 -12.59 -8.25
N TRP A 578 -13.90 -11.81 -7.94
CA TRP A 578 -14.07 -10.41 -7.54
C TRP A 578 -14.52 -9.51 -8.69
N ASP A 579 -14.15 -9.81 -9.92
CA ASP A 579 -14.55 -9.07 -11.11
C ASP A 579 -16.06 -9.21 -11.38
N ILE A 580 -16.59 -10.44 -11.25
CA ILE A 580 -18.03 -10.71 -11.31
C ILE A 580 -18.76 -9.94 -10.21
N ILE A 581 -18.29 -10.04 -8.96
CA ILE A 581 -18.88 -9.32 -7.82
C ILE A 581 -18.87 -7.80 -8.08
N SER A 582 -17.77 -7.29 -8.65
CA SER A 582 -17.56 -5.87 -8.90
C SER A 582 -18.51 -5.29 -9.95
N HIS A 583 -18.79 -6.05 -11.01
CA HIS A 583 -19.61 -5.62 -12.16
C HIS A 583 -21.10 -5.99 -12.07
N ARG A 584 -21.52 -6.77 -11.07
CA ARG A 584 -22.94 -7.08 -10.88
C ARG A 584 -23.76 -5.82 -10.59
N PRO A 585 -25.00 -5.72 -11.12
CA PRO A 585 -25.86 -4.58 -10.90
C PRO A 585 -26.14 -4.39 -9.41
N ILE A 586 -26.15 -3.12 -9.00
CA ILE A 586 -26.38 -2.69 -7.62
C ILE A 586 -27.64 -3.36 -7.09
N CYS A 587 -27.51 -4.09 -5.99
CA CYS A 587 -28.68 -4.56 -5.25
C CYS A 587 -29.44 -3.32 -4.78
N ASN A 588 -30.58 -3.02 -5.40
CA ASN A 588 -31.41 -1.90 -5.01
C ASN A 588 -32.41 -2.41 -3.95
N PRO A 589 -32.14 -2.25 -2.64
CA PRO A 589 -33.01 -2.79 -1.59
C PRO A 589 -34.43 -2.20 -1.66
N PHE A 590 -34.59 -1.02 -2.27
CA PHE A 590 -35.88 -0.36 -2.44
C PHE A 590 -36.75 -0.97 -3.54
N ARG A 591 -36.16 -1.66 -4.54
CA ARG A 591 -36.95 -2.22 -5.64
C ARG A 591 -37.87 -3.35 -5.17
N TRP A 592 -37.40 -4.17 -4.23
CA TRP A 592 -38.16 -5.24 -3.59
C TRP A 592 -39.22 -4.71 -2.62
N TYR A 593 -38.93 -3.62 -1.91
CA TYR A 593 -39.88 -3.01 -0.98
C TYR A 593 -41.07 -2.38 -1.73
N HIS A 594 -40.83 -1.71 -2.86
CA HIS A 594 -41.90 -1.16 -3.70
C HIS A 594 -42.76 -2.26 -4.34
N THR A 595 -42.18 -3.34 -4.85
CA THR A 595 -42.96 -4.46 -5.41
C THR A 595 -43.80 -5.14 -4.33
N SER A 596 -43.24 -5.39 -3.14
CA SER A 596 -43.99 -6.01 -2.04
C SER A 596 -45.08 -5.10 -1.47
N LEU A 597 -44.83 -3.79 -1.39
CA LEU A 597 -45.82 -2.79 -0.98
C LEU A 597 -46.95 -2.69 -2.02
N LEU A 598 -46.63 -2.66 -3.32
CA LEU A 598 -47.62 -2.63 -4.40
C LEU A 598 -48.48 -3.90 -4.41
N ILE A 599 -47.87 -5.08 -4.22
CA ILE A 599 -48.60 -6.35 -4.07
C ILE A 599 -49.49 -6.31 -2.83
N GLY A 600 -48.99 -5.79 -1.71
CA GLY A 600 -49.76 -5.63 -0.47
C GLY A 600 -50.98 -4.71 -0.65
N ILE A 601 -50.81 -3.57 -1.32
CA ILE A 601 -51.90 -2.65 -1.66
C ILE A 601 -52.92 -3.34 -2.57
N LEU A 602 -52.45 -4.08 -3.59
CA LEU A 602 -53.32 -4.77 -4.55
C LEU A 602 -54.17 -5.85 -3.86
N ILE A 603 -53.57 -6.64 -2.97
CA ILE A 603 -54.28 -7.63 -2.14
C ILE A 603 -55.31 -6.96 -1.24
N LEU A 604 -54.95 -5.85 -0.59
CA LEU A 604 -55.88 -5.11 0.28
C LEU A 604 -57.07 -4.57 -0.51
N THR A 605 -56.83 -4.02 -1.71
CA THR A 605 -57.91 -3.52 -2.59
C THR A 605 -58.83 -4.64 -3.06
N LEU A 606 -58.29 -5.81 -3.43
CA LEU A 606 -59.10 -6.97 -3.82
C LEU A 606 -59.94 -7.49 -2.65
N LEU A 607 -59.40 -7.53 -1.44
CA LEU A 607 -60.13 -7.90 -0.24
C LEU A 607 -61.27 -6.92 0.06
N LEU A 608 -61.04 -5.61 -0.07
CA LEU A 608 -62.07 -4.60 0.13
C LEU A 608 -63.19 -4.70 -0.91
N ILE A 609 -62.84 -4.98 -2.17
CA ILE A 609 -63.82 -5.22 -3.25
C ILE A 609 -64.65 -6.48 -2.94
N LEU A 610 -64.01 -7.57 -2.50
CA LEU A 610 -64.71 -8.81 -2.11
C LEU A 610 -65.64 -8.57 -0.92
N ILE A 611 -65.21 -7.83 0.10
CA ILE A 611 -66.04 -7.46 1.24
C ILE A 611 -67.24 -6.62 0.79
N PHE A 612 -67.03 -5.65 -0.11
CA PHE A 612 -68.09 -4.82 -0.66
C PHE A 612 -69.11 -5.63 -1.47
N ILE A 613 -68.64 -6.54 -2.34
CA ILE A 613 -69.49 -7.47 -3.10
C ILE A 613 -70.28 -8.37 -2.13
N PHE A 614 -69.63 -8.94 -1.13
CA PHE A 614 -70.26 -9.82 -0.16
C PHE A 614 -71.32 -9.08 0.67
N HIS A 615 -71.00 -7.86 1.13
CA HIS A 615 -71.94 -7.01 1.87
C HIS A 615 -73.17 -6.64 1.02
N ASN A 616 -72.96 -6.27 -0.26
CA ASN A 616 -74.07 -5.98 -1.17
C ASN A 616 -74.89 -7.23 -1.54
N THR A 617 -74.25 -8.40 -1.64
CA THR A 617 -74.94 -9.68 -1.88
C THR A 617 -75.82 -10.06 -0.69
N ILE A 618 -75.34 -9.87 0.55
CA ILE A 618 -76.13 -10.07 1.76
C ILE A 618 -77.28 -9.05 1.84
N ARG A 619 -77.03 -7.79 1.49
CA ARG A 619 -78.06 -6.73 1.49
C ARG A 619 -79.14 -7.00 0.42
N SER A 620 -78.75 -7.47 -0.75
CA SER A 620 -79.65 -7.93 -1.82
C SER A 620 -80.51 -9.11 -1.35
N ARG A 621 -79.92 -10.12 -0.69
CA ARG A 621 -80.66 -11.28 -0.16
C ARG A 621 -81.63 -10.94 0.97
N ARG A 622 -81.40 -9.87 1.73
CA ARG A 622 -82.35 -9.41 2.78
C ARG A 622 -83.58 -8.67 2.23
N ASN A 623 -83.54 -8.23 0.96
CA ASN A 623 -84.62 -7.43 0.36
C ASN A 623 -85.53 -8.21 -0.60
N ILE A 624 -85.41 -9.53 -0.69
CA ILE A 624 -86.25 -10.34 -1.60
C ILE A 624 -87.32 -11.05 -0.77
N LYS A 625 -88.55 -10.53 -0.81
CA LYS A 625 -89.76 -11.27 -0.40
C LYS A 625 -90.09 -12.32 -1.48
N PRO A 626 -90.58 -13.51 -1.12
CA PRO A 626 -90.88 -14.56 -2.08
C PRO A 626 -92.25 -14.30 -2.72
N THR A 627 -92.28 -14.14 -4.03
CA THR A 627 -93.50 -14.32 -4.84
C THR A 627 -93.18 -15.20 -6.04
N GLU A 628 -94.06 -16.19 -6.20
CA GLU A 628 -93.98 -17.33 -7.09
C GLU A 628 -94.26 -17.01 -8.57
N LEU A 629 -93.72 -17.90 -9.41
CA LEU A 629 -94.31 -18.45 -10.65
C LEU A 629 -94.61 -17.48 -11.81
N THR A 630 -93.91 -17.63 -12.94
CA THR A 630 -94.32 -18.51 -14.05
C THR A 630 -93.44 -18.33 -15.29
N THR A 631 -93.29 -19.43 -16.01
CA THR A 631 -92.66 -19.59 -17.32
C THR A 631 -93.40 -18.83 -18.43
N ASN A 632 -92.68 -18.07 -19.26
CA ASN A 632 -92.66 -18.22 -20.72
C ASN A 632 -91.87 -17.10 -21.43
N ASN A 633 -91.14 -17.54 -22.46
CA ASN A 633 -90.88 -16.86 -23.73
C ASN A 633 -89.73 -15.83 -23.89
N ILE A 634 -88.92 -16.15 -24.92
CA ILE A 634 -88.27 -15.27 -25.92
C ILE A 634 -86.80 -14.84 -25.63
N LEU A 635 -85.89 -15.64 -26.20
CA LEU A 635 -84.87 -15.33 -27.25
C LEU A 635 -84.48 -13.87 -27.55
N VAL A 636 -83.23 -13.74 -28.06
CA VAL A 636 -82.57 -12.59 -28.77
C VAL A 636 -81.52 -11.88 -27.90
N THR A 637 -80.24 -12.34 -27.93
CA THR A 637 -79.05 -11.78 -28.65
C THR A 637 -78.67 -10.35 -28.23
N TYR A 638 -77.41 -10.00 -27.92
CA TYR A 638 -76.26 -9.82 -28.83
C TYR A 638 -74.94 -9.86 -28.01
N HIS A 639 -73.93 -10.68 -28.37
CA HIS A 639 -72.66 -10.31 -29.07
C HIS A 639 -71.67 -9.46 -28.22
N PHE A 640 -70.33 -9.62 -28.18
CA PHE A 640 -69.28 -10.08 -29.11
C PHE A 640 -68.04 -10.52 -28.27
N LEU A 641 -67.49 -11.71 -28.55
CA LEU A 641 -66.07 -12.12 -28.79
C LEU A 641 -64.87 -11.45 -28.04
N PRO A 642 -63.67 -12.09 -28.04
CA PRO A 642 -62.87 -12.31 -26.84
C PRO A 642 -61.42 -11.81 -26.99
N SER A 643 -60.60 -12.18 -26.00
CA SER A 643 -59.19 -12.57 -26.14
C SER A 643 -58.22 -11.54 -26.73
N VAL A 644 -57.27 -11.08 -25.91
CA VAL A 644 -55.86 -11.47 -26.10
C VAL A 644 -55.24 -11.70 -24.73
N VAL A 645 -54.69 -12.90 -24.60
CA VAL A 645 -53.80 -13.36 -23.54
C VAL A 645 -52.46 -12.63 -23.67
N SER A 646 -52.02 -11.97 -22.60
CA SER A 646 -50.63 -12.00 -22.11
C SER A 646 -50.61 -11.62 -20.64
#